data_AF-A0A6J3KTV2-F1
#
_entry.id   AF-A0A6J3KTV2-F1
#
_cell.length_a   1.000
_cell.length_b   1.000
_cell.length_c   1.000
_cell.angle_alpha   90.00
_cell.angle_beta   90.00
_cell.angle_gamma   90.00
#
_symmetry.space_group_name_H-M   'P 1'
#
loop_
_entity.id
_entity.type
_entity.pdbx_description
1 polymer ?
#
loop_
_entity_poly.entity_id
_entity_poly.type
_entity_poly.pdbx_seq_one_letter_code
_entity_poly.pdbx_strand_id
1 'polypeptide(L)'
;MEFIGNFLLCKFDILSYKSGSSTSFVGFWLLLLLSGGFGELTGTADKPETVLLDFLSKPFAPSDGASEECLRDSAIYLKELSQYMPWALQMYDASVKIPPGVITGNYQQLGNYDECLQVKSKYGFTGKACSATVNFEIAKDNGKPRQPDMGDLLLNIAVASQYTKWKSGRSVNYKWMWCVPSSCNHTEIQEALELGLDPLKVEERVDMVIKVSCRTAEMDRPVFDVTDWVYISILTIFVVIIIASTSYDIATQGHLSTLNRKDKRHVLLTSFSIYTNGKNLLKTDRHRDSIKCLDGLRYISICWIIYGHTHYTEVVGVKMNLSEIPQMHTNWANMLVLNANIITDTFFLISGVLMAYTVLIKNEKNSQGYFDVIGLYLHRYLRLTPAYAMMIGFYATLFYKVGSGPYWDEWVGANRDYCQENWWINLLYLNNYINLSRICMSQSWYLATDMQLVWLSPIFLYPMLKFTRKIFFWLVFALGLIISILIPFLITFSLRLSGTMLYYKDNMDLANVFIEIYTKVYNRYGSYIIGLALGYLLYQKRSRVVKIRYIYVIFGWLVAAVCGSFIFMCPRWMYFDDYSYNELEASFYAGFHRQMFALSISWLIFCCVHGYGGFVGQFLSWKGWVPFSKLTYSAYLCHYVFLLVEAGSVRTPGIISTMAILRSFFSNLCLTVLLSALWTLCFEMPFMTLDYTFLSHRQSQSKSLNLNQEKIFGSIDSSKEIYRSTEESSATITQDCEGIFNQKSNKNSMYDQDLKSDDKDDKCPFIFVIKAEDNDSWAQLRNVHQNNGFDEDSDQPSKSRTKERMDCCYESIVNEEFIRKEGSRESDQATSS
;
A
#
# COMPACT_ATOMS: atom_id res chain seq x y z
N MET A 1 -14.04 -38.73 26.68
CA MET A 1 -15.00 -39.78 26.25
C MET A 1 -16.31 -39.56 27.01
N GLU A 2 -17.43 -40.08 26.49
CA GLU A 2 -18.72 -40.20 27.20
C GLU A 2 -19.30 -38.93 27.87
N PHE A 3 -19.37 -37.80 27.14
CA PHE A 3 -20.23 -36.68 27.54
C PHE A 3 -20.72 -35.86 26.33
N ILE A 4 -21.63 -36.45 25.54
CA ILE A 4 -22.65 -35.87 24.65
C ILE A 4 -23.42 -37.10 24.11
N GLY A 5 -24.61 -37.37 24.65
CA GLY A 5 -25.35 -38.60 24.32
C GLY A 5 -26.74 -38.76 24.96
N ASN A 6 -27.03 -38.03 26.04
CA ASN A 6 -28.30 -38.12 26.79
C ASN A 6 -28.98 -36.74 26.91
N PHE A 7 -29.38 -36.11 25.79
CA PHE A 7 -30.13 -34.84 25.82
C PHE A 7 -31.23 -34.67 24.75
N LEU A 8 -31.62 -35.74 24.04
CA LEU A 8 -32.64 -35.67 22.96
C LEU A 8 -33.75 -36.73 23.06
N LEU A 9 -33.95 -37.36 24.21
CA LEU A 9 -35.04 -38.32 24.45
C LEU A 9 -35.67 -38.19 25.85
N CYS A 10 -36.63 -37.28 26.02
CA CYS A 10 -37.94 -37.60 26.64
C CYS A 10 -38.94 -36.42 26.71
N LYS A 11 -40.21 -36.79 26.55
CA LYS A 11 -41.44 -36.18 27.11
C LYS A 11 -41.74 -34.68 26.88
N PHE A 12 -42.60 -34.47 25.89
CA PHE A 12 -43.80 -33.65 26.10
C PHE A 12 -44.79 -34.38 27.04
N ASP A 13 -45.46 -33.64 27.93
CA ASP A 13 -46.63 -34.02 28.73
C ASP A 13 -47.45 -32.74 29.04
N ILE A 14 -48.76 -32.71 29.32
CA ILE A 14 -49.91 -33.59 29.06
C ILE A 14 -51.15 -32.64 29.08
N LEU A 15 -52.06 -32.71 28.09
CA LEU A 15 -53.44 -32.17 28.13
C LEU A 15 -54.20 -32.66 26.85
N SER A 16 -54.70 -33.89 26.79
CA SER A 16 -55.86 -34.45 27.51
C SER A 16 -57.23 -34.13 26.87
N TYR A 17 -57.63 -34.91 25.87
CA TYR A 17 -59.03 -35.35 25.71
C TYR A 17 -59.10 -36.73 25.03
N LYS A 18 -60.08 -37.57 25.40
CA LYS A 18 -60.20 -38.96 24.89
C LYS A 18 -61.64 -39.48 24.92
N SER A 19 -62.30 -39.49 23.75
CA SER A 19 -63.47 -40.30 23.37
C SER A 19 -63.84 -39.90 21.93
N GLY A 20 -64.19 -40.77 20.99
CA GLY A 20 -64.35 -42.22 21.02
C GLY A 20 -64.97 -42.73 19.69
N SER A 21 -65.40 -43.99 19.65
CA SER A 21 -66.04 -44.66 18.50
C SER A 21 -65.16 -45.03 17.30
N SER A 22 -65.53 -46.13 16.66
CA SER A 22 -64.93 -46.76 15.47
C SER A 22 -65.66 -46.38 14.18
N THR A 23 -64.98 -46.41 13.02
CA THR A 23 -65.43 -47.17 11.81
C THR A 23 -64.44 -47.07 10.62
N SER A 24 -64.58 -47.99 9.67
CA SER A 24 -64.10 -47.98 8.28
C SER A 24 -62.58 -47.99 8.01
N PHE A 25 -62.06 -49.18 7.72
CA PHE A 25 -60.67 -49.44 7.29
C PHE A 25 -60.57 -49.41 5.75
N VAL A 26 -60.60 -48.22 5.13
CA VAL A 26 -60.61 -48.06 3.66
C VAL A 26 -59.58 -47.06 3.11
N GLY A 27 -59.14 -46.07 3.91
CA GLY A 27 -58.39 -44.91 3.40
C GLY A 27 -56.93 -45.14 2.94
N PHE A 28 -56.32 -46.30 3.20
CA PHE A 28 -54.85 -46.45 3.10
C PHE A 28 -54.33 -46.93 1.73
N TRP A 29 -55.19 -47.39 0.82
CA TRP A 29 -54.77 -47.87 -0.51
C TRP A 29 -54.91 -46.84 -1.64
N LEU A 30 -55.50 -45.67 -1.38
CA LEU A 30 -55.74 -44.64 -2.40
C LEU A 30 -54.56 -43.69 -2.64
N LEU A 31 -53.51 -43.76 -1.81
CA LEU A 31 -52.34 -42.86 -1.85
C LEU A 31 -51.10 -43.45 -2.54
N LEU A 32 -51.15 -44.72 -2.98
CA LEU A 32 -50.04 -45.42 -3.65
C LEU A 32 -50.27 -45.69 -5.15
N LEU A 33 -51.30 -45.08 -5.75
CA LEU A 33 -51.64 -45.20 -7.17
C LEU A 33 -51.73 -43.84 -7.91
N LEU A 34 -51.05 -42.81 -7.39
CA LEU A 34 -50.96 -41.48 -8.02
C LEU A 34 -49.49 -41.03 -8.29
N SER A 35 -48.53 -41.96 -8.28
CA SER A 35 -47.15 -41.74 -8.75
C SER A 35 -46.90 -42.34 -10.14
N GLY A 36 -47.93 -42.34 -10.99
CA GLY A 36 -47.95 -43.04 -12.28
C GLY A 36 -48.77 -42.29 -13.34
N GLY A 37 -48.55 -40.98 -13.45
CA GLY A 37 -49.18 -40.13 -14.46
C GLY A 37 -48.14 -39.48 -15.37
N PHE A 38 -48.18 -39.80 -16.66
CA PHE A 38 -47.58 -38.95 -17.69
C PHE A 38 -48.36 -37.64 -17.73
N GLY A 39 -47.77 -36.55 -17.22
CA GLY A 39 -48.29 -35.20 -17.42
C GLY A 39 -47.96 -34.74 -18.84
N GLU A 40 -48.98 -34.33 -19.60
CA GLU A 40 -48.80 -33.85 -20.98
C GLU A 40 -48.08 -32.48 -21.01
N LEU A 41 -47.39 -32.20 -22.13
CA LEU A 41 -46.77 -30.89 -22.36
C LEU A 41 -47.86 -29.80 -22.50
N THR A 42 -48.07 -29.02 -21.44
CA THR A 42 -48.66 -27.68 -21.53
C THR A 42 -47.60 -26.65 -21.18
N GLY A 43 -47.09 -25.91 -22.17
CA GLY A 43 -45.96 -24.99 -22.01
C GLY A 43 -46.28 -23.77 -21.16
N THR A 44 -46.17 -23.90 -19.84
CA THR A 44 -45.84 -22.76 -18.96
C THR A 44 -44.34 -22.50 -19.08
N ALA A 45 -43.93 -21.27 -19.36
CA ALA A 45 -42.52 -20.90 -19.25
C ALA A 45 -42.07 -21.10 -17.79
N ASP A 46 -41.04 -21.93 -17.58
CA ASP A 46 -40.53 -22.19 -16.24
C ASP A 46 -39.98 -20.89 -15.63
N LYS A 47 -40.36 -20.62 -14.39
CA LYS A 47 -40.00 -19.35 -13.76
C LYS A 47 -38.50 -19.32 -13.44
N PRO A 48 -37.85 -18.15 -13.52
CA PRO A 48 -36.42 -18.02 -13.25
C PRO A 48 -36.04 -18.49 -11.84
N GLU A 49 -36.89 -18.28 -10.83
CA GLU A 49 -36.63 -18.77 -9.48
C GLU A 49 -36.74 -20.30 -9.35
N THR A 50 -37.60 -20.96 -10.13
CA THR A 50 -37.70 -22.43 -10.16
C THR A 50 -36.56 -23.07 -10.93
N VAL A 51 -36.12 -22.49 -12.05
CA VAL A 51 -34.94 -22.97 -12.79
C VAL A 51 -33.67 -22.81 -11.96
N LEU A 52 -33.45 -21.65 -11.32
CA LEU A 52 -32.31 -21.45 -10.41
C LEU A 52 -32.34 -22.41 -9.21
N LEU A 53 -33.51 -22.68 -8.62
CA LEU A 53 -33.64 -23.62 -7.51
C LEU A 53 -33.34 -25.05 -7.94
N ASP A 54 -33.89 -25.50 -9.05
CA ASP A 54 -33.65 -26.84 -9.59
C ASP A 54 -32.16 -27.04 -9.94
N PHE A 55 -31.55 -26.06 -10.63
CA PHE A 55 -30.14 -26.11 -11.01
C PHE A 55 -29.17 -26.08 -9.81
N LEU A 56 -29.40 -25.20 -8.83
CA LEU A 56 -28.51 -25.03 -7.67
C LEU A 56 -28.83 -25.98 -6.49
N SER A 57 -29.86 -26.82 -6.60
CA SER A 57 -30.14 -27.90 -5.63
C SER A 57 -29.80 -29.30 -6.16
N LYS A 58 -29.66 -29.47 -7.48
CA LYS A 58 -29.15 -30.71 -8.07
C LYS A 58 -27.62 -30.80 -7.97
N PRO A 59 -27.06 -32.01 -7.89
CA PRO A 59 -25.62 -32.21 -7.96
C PRO A 59 -25.10 -31.90 -9.36
N PHE A 60 -24.38 -30.79 -9.51
CA PHE A 60 -23.76 -30.41 -10.77
C PHE A 60 -22.59 -31.32 -11.13
N ALA A 61 -22.63 -31.88 -12.35
CA ALA A 61 -21.49 -32.53 -13.00
C ALA A 61 -21.71 -32.49 -14.53
N PRO A 62 -20.68 -32.29 -15.36
CA PRO A 62 -20.83 -32.30 -16.82
C PRO A 62 -21.38 -33.63 -17.35
N SER A 63 -22.43 -33.57 -18.18
CA SER A 63 -23.09 -34.74 -18.79
C SER A 63 -22.85 -34.87 -20.29
N ASP A 64 -22.58 -33.76 -20.97
CA ASP A 64 -22.50 -33.63 -22.43
C ASP A 64 -21.36 -32.66 -22.80
N GLY A 65 -20.85 -32.76 -24.03
CA GLY A 65 -19.76 -31.89 -24.55
C GLY A 65 -18.36 -32.15 -23.99
N ALA A 66 -18.24 -32.60 -22.74
CA ALA A 66 -16.96 -32.85 -22.07
C ALA A 66 -16.22 -34.10 -22.56
N SER A 67 -14.92 -34.19 -22.22
CA SER A 67 -14.06 -35.34 -22.49
C SER A 67 -14.54 -36.64 -21.82
N GLU A 68 -14.22 -37.79 -22.43
CA GLU A 68 -14.59 -39.11 -21.92
C GLU A 68 -14.16 -39.34 -20.46
N GLU A 69 -13.03 -38.77 -20.03
CA GLU A 69 -12.56 -38.87 -18.65
C GLU A 69 -13.42 -38.05 -17.68
N CYS A 70 -13.74 -36.79 -18.03
CA CYS A 70 -14.64 -35.96 -17.24
C CYS A 70 -16.04 -36.57 -17.15
N LEU A 71 -16.58 -37.08 -18.26
CA LEU A 71 -17.90 -37.73 -18.31
C LEU A 71 -17.94 -39.02 -17.47
N ARG A 72 -16.93 -39.88 -17.61
CA ARG A 72 -16.78 -41.12 -16.82
C ARG A 72 -16.72 -40.82 -15.33
N ASP A 73 -15.87 -39.88 -14.93
CA ASP A 73 -15.64 -39.56 -13.52
C ASP A 73 -16.83 -38.80 -12.90
N SER A 74 -17.53 -38.00 -13.70
CA SER A 74 -18.81 -37.36 -13.34
C SER A 74 -19.94 -38.38 -13.15
N ALA A 75 -20.06 -39.36 -14.04
CA ALA A 75 -21.02 -40.46 -13.89
C ALA A 75 -20.73 -41.33 -12.66
N ILE A 76 -19.45 -41.55 -12.33
CA ILE A 76 -19.01 -42.21 -11.08
C ILE A 76 -19.43 -41.38 -9.86
N TYR A 77 -19.17 -40.07 -9.86
CA TYR A 77 -19.58 -39.15 -8.78
C TYR A 77 -21.09 -39.17 -8.55
N LEU A 78 -21.91 -38.98 -9.58
CA LEU A 78 -23.38 -38.99 -9.46
C LEU A 78 -23.91 -40.34 -8.95
N LYS A 79 -23.34 -41.45 -9.45
CA LYS A 79 -23.68 -42.81 -8.99
C LYS A 79 -23.34 -43.02 -7.52
N GLU A 80 -22.14 -42.67 -7.09
CA GLU A 80 -21.69 -42.87 -5.70
C GLU A 80 -22.40 -41.90 -4.74
N LEU A 81 -22.78 -40.71 -5.19
CA LEU A 81 -23.65 -39.79 -4.45
C LEU A 81 -25.03 -40.40 -4.19
N SER A 82 -25.63 -41.08 -5.18
CA SER A 82 -26.91 -41.80 -5.01
C SER A 82 -26.84 -42.94 -3.97
N GLN A 83 -25.63 -43.41 -3.66
CA GLN A 83 -25.36 -44.45 -2.65
C GLN A 83 -24.93 -43.83 -1.30
N TYR A 84 -25.04 -42.51 -1.14
CA TYR A 84 -24.62 -41.75 0.05
C TYR A 84 -23.15 -41.99 0.43
N MET A 85 -22.29 -42.20 -0.58
CA MET A 85 -20.86 -42.43 -0.34
C MET A 85 -20.18 -41.16 0.21
N PRO A 86 -19.43 -41.23 1.33
CA PRO A 86 -18.97 -40.02 2.02
C PRO A 86 -18.19 -39.03 1.16
N TRP A 87 -17.28 -39.52 0.30
CA TRP A 87 -16.47 -38.66 -0.57
C TRP A 87 -17.30 -37.91 -1.61
N ALA A 88 -18.40 -38.51 -2.09
CA ALA A 88 -19.31 -37.89 -3.05
C ALA A 88 -20.24 -36.90 -2.34
N LEU A 89 -20.71 -37.23 -1.12
CA LEU A 89 -21.43 -36.30 -0.26
C LEU A 89 -20.59 -35.05 0.06
N GLN A 90 -19.28 -35.19 0.27
CA GLN A 90 -18.37 -34.05 0.47
C GLN A 90 -18.25 -33.15 -0.78
N MET A 91 -18.26 -33.70 -2.01
CA MET A 91 -18.28 -32.86 -3.22
C MET A 91 -19.60 -32.09 -3.36
N TYR A 92 -20.71 -32.75 -3.06
CA TYR A 92 -22.03 -32.11 -3.05
C TYR A 92 -22.13 -31.06 -1.94
N ASP A 93 -21.62 -31.31 -0.73
CA ASP A 93 -21.67 -30.32 0.35
C ASP A 93 -20.66 -29.17 0.18
N ALA A 94 -19.52 -29.43 -0.44
CA ALA A 94 -18.57 -28.39 -0.80
C ALA A 94 -19.03 -27.47 -1.95
N SER A 95 -20.02 -27.88 -2.74
CA SER A 95 -20.58 -27.08 -3.83
C SER A 95 -21.54 -25.98 -3.33
N VAL A 96 -21.77 -24.97 -4.18
CA VAL A 96 -22.73 -23.88 -3.98
C VAL A 96 -24.15 -24.39 -3.69
N LYS A 97 -24.89 -23.63 -2.87
CA LYS A 97 -26.36 -23.66 -2.74
C LYS A 97 -26.86 -22.22 -2.83
N ILE A 98 -28.15 -22.04 -3.08
CA ILE A 98 -28.79 -20.71 -2.98
C ILE A 98 -28.51 -20.12 -1.59
N PRO A 99 -27.80 -18.97 -1.50
CA PRO A 99 -27.48 -18.35 -0.22
C PRO A 99 -28.67 -17.53 0.33
N PRO A 100 -28.87 -17.47 1.66
CA PRO A 100 -29.74 -16.46 2.24
C PRO A 100 -29.16 -15.06 2.02
N GLY A 101 -30.01 -14.06 1.80
CA GLY A 101 -29.57 -12.66 1.65
C GLY A 101 -29.19 -12.22 0.24
N VAL A 102 -29.67 -12.88 -0.83
CA VAL A 102 -29.47 -12.37 -2.21
C VAL A 102 -29.93 -10.91 -2.35
N ILE A 103 -31.06 -10.54 -1.72
CA ILE A 103 -31.57 -9.15 -1.69
C ILE A 103 -30.63 -8.19 -0.93
N THR A 104 -29.91 -8.65 0.11
CA THR A 104 -28.88 -7.83 0.77
C THR A 104 -27.55 -7.82 0.01
N GLY A 105 -27.45 -8.54 -1.10
CA GLY A 105 -26.23 -8.61 -1.91
C GLY A 105 -25.34 -9.82 -1.64
N ASN A 106 -25.84 -10.90 -1.04
CA ASN A 106 -25.10 -12.15 -0.87
C ASN A 106 -25.07 -12.98 -2.17
N TYR A 107 -24.48 -12.44 -3.24
CA TYR A 107 -24.39 -13.07 -4.57
C TYR A 107 -23.02 -13.72 -4.86
N GLN A 108 -22.09 -13.67 -3.91
CA GLN A 108 -20.77 -14.31 -3.98
C GLN A 108 -20.69 -15.46 -2.97
N GLN A 109 -20.97 -16.67 -3.43
CA GLN A 109 -21.09 -17.87 -2.58
C GLN A 109 -20.03 -18.91 -2.95
N LEU A 110 -19.10 -19.16 -2.03
CA LEU A 110 -17.84 -19.87 -2.30
C LEU A 110 -17.87 -21.36 -1.91
N GLY A 111 -19.04 -21.89 -1.52
CA GLY A 111 -19.18 -23.28 -1.05
C GLY A 111 -18.28 -23.57 0.14
N ASN A 112 -17.70 -24.77 0.19
CA ASN A 112 -16.64 -25.12 1.14
C ASN A 112 -15.35 -25.50 0.40
N TYR A 113 -14.55 -24.49 0.06
CA TYR A 113 -13.32 -24.64 -0.72
C TYR A 113 -12.36 -25.71 -0.18
N ASP A 114 -12.03 -25.65 1.12
CA ASP A 114 -11.04 -26.57 1.70
C ASP A 114 -11.56 -28.00 1.81
N GLU A 115 -12.87 -28.21 1.93
CA GLU A 115 -13.48 -29.54 1.88
C GLU A 115 -13.42 -30.13 0.48
N CYS A 116 -13.75 -29.35 -0.57
CA CYS A 116 -13.63 -29.81 -1.95
C CYS A 116 -12.22 -30.32 -2.25
N LEU A 117 -11.19 -29.56 -1.85
CA LEU A 117 -9.79 -29.93 -2.07
C LEU A 117 -9.36 -31.16 -1.24
N GLN A 118 -10.06 -31.50 -0.16
CA GLN A 118 -9.76 -32.71 0.63
C GLN A 118 -10.35 -33.99 0.01
N VAL A 119 -11.29 -33.91 -0.92
CA VAL A 119 -11.92 -35.08 -1.55
C VAL A 119 -10.91 -35.89 -2.36
N LYS A 120 -10.86 -37.20 -2.08
CA LYS A 120 -10.09 -38.20 -2.83
C LYS A 120 -11.00 -39.36 -3.20
N SER A 121 -11.20 -39.57 -4.49
CA SER A 121 -11.98 -40.69 -5.00
C SER A 121 -11.18 -41.98 -4.94
N LYS A 122 -11.86 -43.11 -4.72
CA LYS A 122 -11.25 -44.46 -4.88
C LYS A 122 -10.90 -44.75 -6.34
N TYR A 123 -11.45 -43.98 -7.28
CA TYR A 123 -11.32 -44.14 -8.72
C TYR A 123 -10.17 -43.30 -9.32
N GLY A 124 -9.31 -42.68 -8.48
CA GLY A 124 -8.07 -42.03 -8.90
C GLY A 124 -8.14 -40.50 -9.05
N PHE A 125 -9.34 -39.92 -9.21
CA PHE A 125 -9.53 -38.47 -9.26
C PHE A 125 -9.67 -37.83 -7.87
N THR A 126 -9.53 -36.51 -7.81
CA THR A 126 -9.71 -35.68 -6.60
C THR A 126 -10.79 -34.61 -6.81
N GLY A 127 -11.21 -33.93 -5.75
CA GLY A 127 -12.09 -32.77 -5.87
C GLY A 127 -11.35 -31.54 -6.42
N LYS A 128 -12.03 -30.81 -7.30
CA LYS A 128 -11.54 -29.60 -7.97
C LYS A 128 -12.54 -28.48 -7.76
N ALA A 129 -12.09 -27.42 -7.10
CA ALA A 129 -12.90 -26.27 -6.70
C ALA A 129 -12.95 -25.27 -7.86
N CYS A 130 -14.09 -25.15 -8.52
CA CYS A 130 -14.27 -24.31 -9.69
C CYS A 130 -15.24 -23.16 -9.40
N SER A 131 -14.72 -21.93 -9.36
CA SER A 131 -15.51 -20.70 -9.24
C SER A 131 -15.87 -20.18 -10.63
N ALA A 132 -17.16 -20.12 -10.95
CA ALA A 132 -17.65 -19.39 -12.10
C ALA A 132 -18.16 -18.01 -11.70
N THR A 133 -17.85 -17.01 -12.53
CA THR A 133 -18.48 -15.69 -12.49
C THR A 133 -19.54 -15.64 -13.58
N VAL A 134 -20.78 -15.37 -13.22
CA VAL A 134 -21.93 -15.24 -14.13
C VAL A 134 -22.37 -13.79 -14.15
N ASN A 135 -22.30 -13.17 -15.33
CA ASN A 135 -22.75 -11.81 -15.58
C ASN A 135 -23.93 -11.85 -16.57
N PHE A 136 -25.14 -11.54 -16.10
CA PHE A 136 -26.30 -11.40 -16.99
C PHE A 136 -26.28 -10.02 -17.66
N GLU A 137 -26.41 -9.97 -18.98
CA GLU A 137 -26.49 -8.72 -19.74
C GLU A 137 -27.96 -8.44 -20.10
N ILE A 138 -28.60 -7.59 -19.28
CA ILE A 138 -30.01 -7.22 -19.46
C ILE A 138 -30.09 -6.05 -20.45
N ALA A 139 -30.85 -6.26 -21.53
CA ALA A 139 -31.14 -5.28 -22.55
C ALA A 139 -31.90 -4.04 -22.01
N LYS A 140 -32.12 -3.05 -22.87
CA LYS A 140 -32.93 -1.88 -22.51
C LYS A 140 -34.41 -2.25 -22.49
N ASP A 141 -35.17 -1.65 -21.57
CA ASP A 141 -36.63 -1.81 -21.53
C ASP A 141 -37.24 -1.16 -22.77
N ASN A 142 -37.58 -2.00 -23.75
CA ASN A 142 -38.14 -1.60 -25.04
C ASN A 142 -39.67 -1.41 -24.99
N GLY A 143 -40.29 -1.37 -23.81
CA GLY A 143 -41.73 -1.24 -23.65
C GLY A 143 -42.53 -2.50 -24.00
N LYS A 144 -41.87 -3.65 -24.19
CA LYS A 144 -42.53 -4.96 -24.24
C LYS A 144 -43.23 -5.23 -22.89
N PRO A 145 -44.41 -5.87 -22.85
CA PRO A 145 -45.09 -6.18 -21.59
C PRO A 145 -44.22 -7.12 -20.74
N ARG A 146 -44.03 -6.76 -19.47
CA ARG A 146 -43.20 -7.49 -18.51
C ARG A 146 -43.77 -8.88 -18.23
N GLN A 147 -42.99 -9.90 -18.54
CA GLN A 147 -43.27 -11.30 -18.21
C GLN A 147 -42.36 -11.73 -17.04
N PRO A 148 -42.75 -12.72 -16.22
CA PRO A 148 -41.95 -13.16 -15.07
C PRO A 148 -40.72 -13.98 -15.51
N ASP A 149 -39.74 -13.28 -16.08
CA ASP A 149 -38.46 -13.83 -16.55
C ASP A 149 -37.26 -13.35 -15.71
N MET A 150 -36.06 -13.82 -16.02
CA MET A 150 -34.84 -13.48 -15.28
C MET A 150 -34.56 -11.96 -15.25
N GLY A 151 -34.92 -11.23 -16.31
CA GLY A 151 -34.75 -9.79 -16.38
C GLY A 151 -35.65 -9.05 -15.37
N ASP A 152 -36.91 -9.45 -15.28
CA ASP A 152 -37.81 -8.91 -14.25
C ASP A 152 -37.50 -9.43 -12.84
N LEU A 153 -36.99 -10.66 -12.67
CA LEU A 153 -36.52 -11.14 -11.36
C LEU A 153 -35.34 -10.29 -10.85
N LEU A 154 -34.30 -10.10 -11.66
CA LEU A 154 -33.13 -9.30 -11.30
C LEU A 154 -33.50 -7.83 -11.03
N LEU A 155 -34.40 -7.25 -11.82
CA LEU A 155 -34.91 -5.90 -11.61
C LEU A 155 -35.68 -5.78 -10.29
N ASN A 156 -36.54 -6.74 -9.96
CA ASN A 156 -37.30 -6.73 -8.69
C ASN A 156 -36.39 -6.99 -7.47
N ILE A 157 -35.34 -7.80 -7.59
CA ILE A 157 -34.31 -7.96 -6.56
C ILE A 157 -33.57 -6.63 -6.32
N ALA A 158 -33.23 -5.89 -7.39
CA ALA A 158 -32.61 -4.57 -7.28
C ALA A 158 -33.54 -3.53 -6.62
N VAL A 159 -34.84 -3.53 -6.96
CA VAL A 159 -35.84 -2.68 -6.29
C VAL A 159 -35.97 -3.05 -4.79
N ALA A 160 -35.98 -4.35 -4.47
CA ALA A 160 -36.04 -4.84 -3.09
C ALA A 160 -34.77 -4.54 -2.28
N SER A 161 -33.59 -4.47 -2.92
CA SER A 161 -32.34 -4.02 -2.30
C SER A 161 -32.21 -2.49 -2.20
N GLN A 162 -33.29 -1.76 -2.51
CA GLN A 162 -33.40 -0.29 -2.55
C GLN A 162 -32.57 0.37 -3.66
N TYR A 163 -32.03 -0.41 -4.61
CA TYR A 163 -31.28 0.08 -5.76
C TYR A 163 -32.23 0.49 -6.91
N THR A 164 -32.79 1.70 -6.77
CA THR A 164 -33.91 2.18 -7.63
C THR A 164 -33.52 2.66 -9.03
N LYS A 165 -32.22 2.93 -9.31
CA LYS A 165 -31.74 3.41 -10.63
C LYS A 165 -30.90 2.37 -11.37
N TRP A 166 -31.51 1.22 -11.70
CA TRP A 166 -30.90 0.22 -12.56
C TRP A 166 -30.56 0.79 -13.95
N LYS A 167 -29.27 0.93 -14.26
CA LYS A 167 -28.79 1.26 -15.62
C LYS A 167 -28.86 -0.01 -16.48
N SER A 168 -29.58 0.04 -17.60
CA SER A 168 -29.65 -1.07 -18.55
C SER A 168 -28.33 -1.30 -19.30
N GLY A 169 -28.02 -2.56 -19.60
CA GLY A 169 -26.80 -2.97 -20.31
C GLY A 169 -25.84 -3.87 -19.54
N ARG A 170 -26.05 -4.14 -18.24
CA ARG A 170 -25.35 -5.16 -17.43
C ARG A 170 -26.04 -5.39 -16.09
N SER A 171 -25.72 -6.50 -15.42
CA SER A 171 -26.21 -6.82 -14.07
C SER A 171 -25.05 -6.90 -13.07
N VAL A 172 -25.32 -7.51 -11.92
CA VAL A 172 -24.35 -7.78 -10.87
C VAL A 172 -23.62 -9.09 -11.19
N ASN A 173 -22.30 -9.13 -10.99
CA ASN A 173 -21.50 -10.35 -11.14
C ASN A 173 -21.81 -11.34 -10.01
N TYR A 174 -22.62 -12.35 -10.29
CA TYR A 174 -22.80 -13.51 -9.40
C TYR A 174 -21.53 -14.37 -9.45
N LYS A 175 -21.02 -14.85 -8.32
CA LYS A 175 -19.83 -15.72 -8.29
C LYS A 175 -20.10 -16.93 -7.41
N TRP A 176 -20.08 -18.11 -8.01
CA TRP A 176 -20.52 -19.37 -7.43
C TRP A 176 -19.42 -20.43 -7.59
N MET A 177 -19.22 -21.28 -6.57
CA MET A 177 -18.21 -22.35 -6.62
C MET A 177 -18.86 -23.74 -6.58
N TRP A 178 -18.46 -24.62 -7.50
CA TRP A 178 -18.81 -26.04 -7.47
C TRP A 178 -17.57 -26.89 -7.20
N CYS A 179 -17.79 -28.09 -6.65
CA CYS A 179 -16.77 -29.12 -6.53
C CYS A 179 -17.01 -30.21 -7.58
N VAL A 180 -16.08 -30.37 -8.51
CA VAL A 180 -16.17 -31.30 -9.65
C VAL A 180 -14.99 -32.28 -9.67
N PRO A 181 -15.04 -33.37 -10.46
CA PRO A 181 -13.89 -34.26 -10.64
C PRO A 181 -12.66 -33.54 -11.20
N SER A 182 -11.46 -33.91 -10.75
CA SER A 182 -10.22 -33.24 -11.16
C SER A 182 -9.88 -33.35 -12.66
N SER A 183 -10.40 -34.38 -13.31
CA SER A 183 -10.33 -34.64 -14.75
C SER A 183 -11.06 -33.59 -15.60
N CYS A 184 -12.15 -33.00 -15.09
CA CYS A 184 -12.91 -31.98 -15.83
C CYS A 184 -12.15 -30.66 -15.97
N ASN A 185 -12.07 -30.12 -17.18
CA ASN A 185 -11.39 -28.87 -17.51
C ASN A 185 -12.30 -27.65 -17.36
N HIS A 186 -11.71 -26.45 -17.20
CA HIS A 186 -12.43 -25.20 -16.99
C HIS A 186 -13.39 -24.83 -18.15
N THR A 187 -13.05 -25.19 -19.39
CA THR A 187 -13.91 -24.99 -20.58
C THR A 187 -15.14 -25.90 -20.54
N GLU A 188 -14.96 -27.19 -20.30
CA GLU A 188 -16.05 -28.18 -20.19
C GLU A 188 -17.06 -27.80 -19.10
N ILE A 189 -16.55 -27.24 -17.99
CA ILE A 189 -17.37 -26.73 -16.88
C ILE A 189 -18.09 -25.44 -17.29
N GLN A 190 -17.44 -24.56 -18.05
CA GLN A 190 -18.10 -23.36 -18.57
C GLN A 190 -19.24 -23.73 -19.53
N GLU A 191 -19.00 -24.64 -20.47
CA GLU A 191 -20.01 -25.15 -21.42
C GLU A 191 -21.18 -25.83 -20.68
N ALA A 192 -20.90 -26.68 -19.69
CA ALA A 192 -21.94 -27.31 -18.87
C ALA A 192 -22.74 -26.30 -18.01
N LEU A 193 -22.14 -25.20 -17.56
CA LEU A 193 -22.85 -24.10 -16.91
C LEU A 193 -23.67 -23.26 -17.90
N GLU A 194 -23.15 -23.01 -19.11
CA GLU A 194 -23.84 -22.26 -20.16
C GLU A 194 -25.05 -23.01 -20.70
N LEU A 195 -24.99 -24.35 -20.79
CA LEU A 195 -26.13 -25.22 -21.09
C LEU A 195 -27.13 -25.31 -19.93
N GLY A 196 -26.64 -25.52 -18.71
CA GLY A 196 -27.50 -25.67 -17.53
C GLY A 196 -28.26 -24.40 -17.13
N LEU A 197 -27.74 -23.23 -17.50
CA LEU A 197 -28.38 -21.92 -17.29
C LEU A 197 -29.01 -21.34 -18.57
N ASP A 198 -28.97 -22.06 -19.70
CA ASP A 198 -29.56 -21.65 -20.97
C ASP A 198 -31.06 -21.28 -20.87
N PRO A 199 -31.92 -22.00 -20.09
CA PRO A 199 -33.33 -21.62 -19.91
C PRO A 199 -33.57 -20.29 -19.18
N LEU A 200 -32.51 -19.63 -18.71
CA LEU A 200 -32.57 -18.28 -18.10
C LEU A 200 -32.25 -17.17 -19.10
N LYS A 201 -31.71 -17.51 -20.28
CA LYS A 201 -31.53 -16.58 -21.39
C LYS A 201 -32.90 -16.26 -21.99
N VAL A 202 -33.09 -15.02 -22.42
CA VAL A 202 -34.33 -14.54 -23.02
C VAL A 202 -33.96 -13.77 -24.27
N GLU A 203 -34.39 -14.26 -25.43
CA GLU A 203 -34.05 -13.67 -26.73
C GLU A 203 -34.37 -12.17 -26.77
N GLU A 204 -33.43 -11.37 -27.28
CA GLU A 204 -33.42 -9.90 -27.25
C GLU A 204 -33.47 -9.21 -25.86
N ARG A 205 -33.58 -9.93 -24.73
CA ARG A 205 -33.80 -9.34 -23.40
C ARG A 205 -32.71 -9.65 -22.36
N VAL A 206 -32.26 -10.89 -22.25
CA VAL A 206 -31.28 -11.35 -21.26
C VAL A 206 -30.29 -12.31 -21.92
N ASP A 207 -29.04 -11.88 -22.03
CA ASP A 207 -27.91 -12.74 -22.38
C ASP A 207 -27.04 -12.99 -21.12
N MET A 208 -26.04 -13.87 -21.20
CA MET A 208 -25.14 -14.14 -20.09
C MET A 208 -23.71 -14.48 -20.52
N VAL A 209 -22.74 -13.95 -19.78
CA VAL A 209 -21.32 -14.28 -19.94
C VAL A 209 -20.83 -15.03 -18.70
N ILE A 210 -20.39 -16.27 -18.89
CA ILE A 210 -19.78 -17.09 -17.83
C ILE A 210 -18.25 -17.05 -17.96
N LYS A 211 -17.54 -17.06 -16.83
CA LYS A 211 -16.08 -17.25 -16.78
C LYS A 211 -15.69 -18.16 -15.63
N VAL A 212 -15.03 -19.28 -15.91
CA VAL A 212 -14.65 -20.30 -14.91
C VAL A 212 -13.16 -20.21 -14.58
N SER A 213 -12.82 -20.30 -13.28
CA SER A 213 -11.46 -20.57 -12.78
C SER A 213 -11.50 -21.72 -11.78
N CYS A 214 -10.48 -22.60 -11.80
CA CYS A 214 -10.48 -23.86 -11.05
C CYS A 214 -9.17 -24.09 -10.31
N ARG A 215 -9.25 -24.57 -9.06
CA ARG A 215 -8.10 -24.95 -8.21
C ARG A 215 -8.21 -26.40 -7.71
N THR A 216 -7.07 -27.01 -7.38
CA THR A 216 -6.95 -28.38 -6.84
C THR A 216 -5.99 -28.39 -5.66
N ALA A 217 -6.02 -29.44 -4.84
CA ALA A 217 -5.09 -29.63 -3.72
C ALA A 217 -3.61 -29.81 -4.10
N GLU A 218 -3.31 -29.84 -5.40
CA GLU A 218 -1.96 -29.89 -5.95
C GLU A 218 -1.51 -28.51 -6.43
N MET A 219 -2.40 -27.74 -7.09
CA MET A 219 -2.16 -26.33 -7.44
C MET A 219 -2.13 -25.40 -6.21
N ASP A 220 -2.71 -25.82 -5.08
CA ASP A 220 -2.59 -25.13 -3.78
C ASP A 220 -1.30 -25.44 -3.02
N ARG A 221 -0.45 -26.37 -3.50
CA ARG A 221 0.85 -26.61 -2.87
C ARG A 221 1.87 -25.60 -3.39
N PRO A 222 2.70 -25.00 -2.51
CA PRO A 222 3.78 -24.12 -2.93
C PRO A 222 4.89 -24.93 -3.63
N VAL A 223 4.78 -25.09 -4.94
CA VAL A 223 5.90 -25.47 -5.81
C VAL A 223 6.87 -24.28 -5.87
N PHE A 224 8.16 -24.52 -5.67
CA PHE A 224 9.19 -23.48 -5.66
C PHE A 224 9.97 -23.47 -6.98
N ASP A 225 9.86 -22.35 -7.69
CA ASP A 225 10.46 -22.11 -9.00
C ASP A 225 11.93 -21.66 -8.86
N VAL A 226 12.69 -21.68 -9.96
CA VAL A 226 14.10 -21.24 -9.96
C VAL A 226 14.24 -19.79 -9.46
N THR A 227 13.27 -18.92 -9.78
CA THR A 227 13.17 -17.54 -9.29
C THR A 227 12.97 -17.47 -7.78
N ASP A 228 12.13 -18.33 -7.20
CA ASP A 228 11.94 -18.41 -5.74
C ASP A 228 13.24 -18.83 -5.07
N TRP A 229 13.93 -19.86 -5.58
CA TRP A 229 15.20 -20.34 -5.02
C TRP A 229 16.32 -19.29 -5.09
N VAL A 230 16.37 -18.49 -6.16
CA VAL A 230 17.29 -17.33 -6.24
C VAL A 230 16.95 -16.29 -5.18
N TYR A 231 15.68 -15.94 -4.99
CA TYR A 231 15.27 -14.95 -3.98
C TYR A 231 15.47 -15.46 -2.54
N ILE A 232 15.18 -16.74 -2.26
CA ILE A 232 15.50 -17.42 -1.00
C ILE A 232 17.01 -17.34 -0.74
N SER A 233 17.84 -17.63 -1.74
CA SER A 233 19.31 -17.56 -1.61
C SER A 233 19.79 -16.15 -1.25
N ILE A 234 19.21 -15.11 -1.87
CA ILE A 234 19.50 -13.70 -1.54
C ILE A 234 19.08 -13.38 -0.10
N LEU A 235 17.89 -13.79 0.34
CA LEU A 235 17.44 -13.63 1.73
C LEU A 235 18.36 -14.36 2.72
N THR A 236 18.78 -15.60 2.41
CA THR A 236 19.71 -16.37 3.26
C THR A 236 21.06 -15.66 3.39
N ILE A 237 21.59 -15.09 2.30
CA ILE A 237 22.82 -14.28 2.35
C ILE A 237 22.65 -13.05 3.26
N PHE A 238 21.53 -12.33 3.16
CA PHE A 238 21.25 -11.21 4.08
C PHE A 238 21.13 -11.66 5.54
N VAL A 239 20.47 -12.79 5.82
CA VAL A 239 20.37 -13.35 7.18
C VAL A 239 21.77 -13.70 7.74
N VAL A 240 22.64 -14.31 6.94
CA VAL A 240 24.03 -14.60 7.36
C VAL A 240 24.82 -13.32 7.62
N ILE A 241 24.69 -12.29 6.77
CA ILE A 241 25.33 -10.98 6.98
C ILE A 241 24.82 -10.32 8.26
N ILE A 242 23.52 -10.34 8.52
CA ILE A 242 22.88 -9.76 9.71
C ILE A 242 23.33 -10.49 10.98
N ILE A 243 23.38 -11.82 10.96
CA ILE A 243 23.88 -12.63 12.09
C ILE A 243 25.35 -12.29 12.36
N ALA A 244 26.22 -12.35 11.35
CA ALA A 244 27.64 -12.02 11.50
C ALA A 244 27.87 -10.59 12.01
N SER A 245 27.13 -9.61 11.46
CA SER A 245 27.20 -8.20 11.86
C SER A 245 26.73 -7.98 13.31
N THR A 246 25.65 -8.64 13.72
CA THR A 246 25.11 -8.55 15.08
C THR A 246 26.02 -9.27 16.09
N SER A 247 26.57 -10.43 15.74
CA SER A 247 27.55 -11.15 16.59
C SER A 247 28.84 -10.36 16.77
N TYR A 248 29.34 -9.71 15.71
CA TYR A 248 30.50 -8.82 15.80
C TYR A 248 30.23 -7.61 16.71
N ASP A 249 29.10 -6.91 16.52
CA ASP A 249 28.68 -5.74 17.30
C ASP A 249 28.49 -6.04 18.80
N ILE A 250 28.00 -7.24 19.13
CA ILE A 250 27.89 -7.71 20.52
C ILE A 250 29.28 -8.06 21.10
N ALA A 251 30.14 -8.71 20.31
CA ALA A 251 31.48 -9.13 20.77
C ALA A 251 32.44 -7.95 21.00
N THR A 252 32.43 -6.92 20.13
CA THR A 252 33.29 -5.73 20.31
C THR A 252 32.82 -4.81 21.44
N GLN A 253 31.54 -4.89 21.82
CA GLN A 253 30.91 -4.03 22.83
C GLN A 253 31.62 -4.06 24.20
N GLY A 254 32.14 -5.23 24.58
CA GLY A 254 32.90 -5.42 25.83
C GLY A 254 34.37 -4.97 25.79
N HIS A 255 34.91 -4.63 24.61
CA HIS A 255 36.35 -4.40 24.43
C HIS A 255 36.71 -3.03 23.81
N LEU A 256 35.75 -2.30 23.22
CA LEU A 256 36.03 -1.15 22.36
C LEU A 256 35.28 0.15 22.74
N SER A 257 34.75 0.22 23.97
CA SER A 257 33.87 1.30 24.44
C SER A 257 34.47 2.72 24.44
N THR A 258 35.79 2.87 24.31
CA THR A 258 36.50 4.15 24.43
C THR A 258 37.26 4.63 23.18
N LEU A 259 37.53 3.77 22.18
CA LEU A 259 38.62 4.04 21.23
C LEU A 259 38.28 4.13 19.73
N ASN A 260 37.29 3.41 19.18
CA ASN A 260 37.25 3.20 17.71
C ASN A 260 35.92 3.42 16.97
N ARG A 261 34.97 4.19 17.51
CA ARG A 261 33.69 4.56 16.83
C ARG A 261 33.85 5.41 15.55
N LYS A 262 35.08 5.64 15.07
CA LYS A 262 35.43 6.38 13.84
C LYS A 262 36.04 5.50 12.74
N ASP A 263 36.34 4.22 12.98
CA ASP A 263 36.84 3.34 11.92
C ASP A 263 35.72 2.96 10.96
N LYS A 264 35.95 3.23 9.66
CA LYS A 264 35.06 2.83 8.56
C LYS A 264 34.84 1.32 8.53
N ARG A 265 35.84 0.51 8.91
CA ARG A 265 35.70 -0.96 8.97
C ARG A 265 34.71 -1.37 10.05
N HIS A 266 34.80 -0.78 11.25
CA HIS A 266 33.83 -1.04 12.31
C HIS A 266 32.42 -0.64 11.89
N VAL A 267 32.22 0.58 11.35
CA VAL A 267 30.90 1.06 10.90
C VAL A 267 30.32 0.18 9.78
N LEU A 268 31.15 -0.31 8.85
CA LEU A 268 30.73 -1.27 7.82
C LEU A 268 30.31 -2.61 8.44
N LEU A 269 31.12 -3.16 9.35
CA LEU A 269 30.88 -4.44 10.00
C LEU A 269 29.68 -4.43 10.97
N THR A 270 29.33 -3.30 11.57
CA THR A 270 28.13 -3.16 12.44
C THR A 270 26.90 -2.62 11.70
N SER A 271 26.99 -2.26 10.41
CA SER A 271 25.88 -1.63 9.67
C SER A 271 24.61 -2.48 9.59
N PHE A 272 24.73 -3.81 9.55
CA PHE A 272 23.62 -4.77 9.53
C PHE A 272 23.25 -5.31 10.92
N SER A 273 23.82 -4.77 12.01
CA SER A 273 23.53 -5.23 13.37
C SER A 273 22.09 -4.89 13.78
N ILE A 274 21.29 -5.92 14.07
CA ILE A 274 19.94 -5.74 14.63
C ILE A 274 20.00 -5.09 16.02
N TYR A 275 21.07 -5.32 16.80
CA TYR A 275 21.22 -4.73 18.13
C TYR A 275 21.37 -3.21 18.06
N THR A 276 22.37 -2.71 17.32
CA THR A 276 22.61 -1.26 17.19
C THR A 276 21.50 -0.56 16.41
N ASN A 277 21.01 -1.15 15.31
CA ASN A 277 19.87 -0.58 14.58
C ASN A 277 18.58 -0.61 15.42
N GLY A 278 18.35 -1.63 16.26
CA GLY A 278 17.23 -1.73 17.18
C GLY A 278 17.28 -0.69 18.31
N LYS A 279 18.45 -0.48 18.92
CA LYS A 279 18.67 0.61 19.89
C LYS A 279 18.41 1.96 19.25
N ASN A 280 18.89 2.18 18.02
CA ASN A 280 18.61 3.40 17.25
C ASN A 280 17.11 3.53 16.89
N LEU A 281 16.43 2.43 16.55
CA LEU A 281 15.00 2.39 16.24
C LEU A 281 14.12 2.83 17.41
N LEU A 282 14.45 2.42 18.63
CA LEU A 282 13.71 2.80 19.84
C LEU A 282 14.10 4.17 20.42
N LYS A 283 15.29 4.70 20.07
CA LYS A 283 15.78 6.00 20.57
C LYS A 283 14.82 7.15 20.22
N THR A 284 14.39 7.90 21.25
CA THR A 284 13.41 9.01 21.13
C THR A 284 14.05 10.40 21.06
N ASP A 285 15.38 10.47 21.04
CA ASP A 285 16.12 11.72 20.99
C ASP A 285 16.02 12.41 19.63
N ARG A 286 16.11 13.73 19.66
CA ARG A 286 15.79 14.62 18.55
C ARG A 286 16.86 15.69 18.42
N HIS A 287 17.38 15.90 17.20
CA HIS A 287 18.29 17.01 16.93
C HIS A 287 17.60 18.36 17.19
N ARG A 288 18.36 19.40 17.60
CA ARG A 288 17.82 20.72 18.02
C ARG A 288 16.95 21.38 16.95
N ASP A 289 17.30 21.16 15.68
CA ASP A 289 16.61 21.71 14.50
C ASP A 289 15.51 20.78 13.92
N SER A 290 15.07 19.75 14.64
CA SER A 290 14.02 18.84 14.16
C SER A 290 12.61 19.43 14.31
N ILE A 291 11.79 19.30 13.26
CA ILE A 291 10.41 19.77 13.23
C ILE A 291 9.51 18.74 13.95
N LYS A 292 9.41 18.87 15.27
CA LYS A 292 8.88 17.85 16.21
C LYS A 292 7.48 17.30 15.86
N CYS A 293 6.58 18.13 15.34
CA CYS A 293 5.21 17.73 15.01
C CYS A 293 5.10 16.80 13.78
N LEU A 294 6.15 16.69 12.96
CA LEU A 294 6.14 15.80 11.79
C LEU A 294 6.21 14.31 12.19
N ASP A 295 6.64 13.99 13.42
CA ASP A 295 6.64 12.61 13.92
C ASP A 295 5.21 12.06 14.06
N GLY A 296 4.36 12.77 14.82
CA GLY A 296 2.95 12.38 14.98
C GLY A 296 2.15 12.49 13.68
N LEU A 297 2.38 13.55 12.89
CA LEU A 297 1.67 13.75 11.63
C LEU A 297 1.92 12.59 10.65
N ARG A 298 3.17 12.15 10.49
CA ARG A 298 3.53 10.96 9.68
C ARG A 298 2.81 9.70 10.15
N TYR A 299 2.83 9.42 11.46
CA TYR A 299 2.26 8.18 11.97
C TYR A 299 0.73 8.15 11.84
N ILE A 300 0.06 9.28 12.13
CA ILE A 300 -1.40 9.38 11.98
C ILE A 300 -1.80 9.26 10.51
N SER A 301 -1.05 9.89 9.58
CA SER A 301 -1.32 9.74 8.14
C SER A 301 -1.15 8.31 7.63
N ILE A 302 -0.14 7.53 8.09
CA ILE A 302 -0.04 6.11 7.68
C ILE A 302 -1.13 5.24 8.32
N CYS A 303 -1.53 5.51 9.57
CA CYS A 303 -2.68 4.83 10.18
C CYS A 303 -3.97 5.07 9.37
N TRP A 304 -4.20 6.29 8.90
CA TRP A 304 -5.36 6.62 8.06
C TRP A 304 -5.26 5.97 6.65
N ILE A 305 -4.07 5.88 6.04
CA ILE A 305 -3.87 5.10 4.80
C ILE A 305 -4.25 3.62 5.02
N ILE A 306 -3.76 3.00 6.10
CA ILE A 306 -4.05 1.59 6.41
C ILE A 306 -5.56 1.42 6.67
N TYR A 307 -6.21 2.32 7.41
CA TYR A 307 -7.66 2.30 7.63
C TYR A 307 -8.45 2.45 6.32
N GLY A 308 -8.07 3.40 5.47
CA GLY A 308 -8.72 3.64 4.18
C GLY A 308 -8.60 2.46 3.22
N HIS A 309 -7.41 1.85 3.10
CA HIS A 309 -7.22 0.66 2.27
C HIS A 309 -7.85 -0.60 2.86
N THR A 310 -7.91 -0.74 4.20
CA THR A 310 -8.70 -1.82 4.85
C THR A 310 -10.17 -1.68 4.52
N HIS A 311 -10.75 -0.49 4.69
CA HIS A 311 -12.16 -0.26 4.38
C HIS A 311 -12.45 -0.40 2.86
N TYR A 312 -11.51 -0.05 1.98
CA TYR A 312 -11.67 -0.30 0.55
C TYR A 312 -11.68 -1.81 0.23
N THR A 313 -10.72 -2.58 0.73
CA THR A 313 -10.67 -4.05 0.52
C THR A 313 -11.84 -4.78 1.16
N GLU A 314 -12.35 -4.30 2.30
CA GLU A 314 -13.62 -4.78 2.90
C GLU A 314 -14.85 -4.49 2.02
N VAL A 315 -14.85 -3.41 1.25
CA VAL A 315 -15.97 -3.02 0.36
C VAL A 315 -15.97 -3.78 -0.96
N VAL A 316 -14.80 -4.07 -1.54
CA VAL A 316 -14.70 -4.83 -2.81
C VAL A 316 -14.48 -6.33 -2.60
N GLY A 317 -14.36 -6.78 -1.34
CA GLY A 317 -14.24 -8.18 -0.96
C GLY A 317 -15.58 -8.89 -0.79
N VAL A 318 -15.53 -10.15 -0.37
CA VAL A 318 -16.69 -11.06 -0.35
C VAL A 318 -17.54 -10.85 0.91
N LYS A 319 -18.76 -10.33 0.76
CA LYS A 319 -19.67 -9.94 1.86
C LYS A 319 -21.14 -10.29 1.56
N MET A 320 -21.95 -10.42 2.61
CA MET A 320 -23.38 -10.77 2.52
C MET A 320 -24.33 -9.56 2.41
N ASN A 321 -23.84 -8.36 2.73
CA ASN A 321 -24.61 -7.11 2.80
C ASN A 321 -24.10 -6.03 1.81
N LEU A 322 -23.71 -6.44 0.60
CA LEU A 322 -23.20 -5.54 -0.44
C LEU A 322 -24.22 -4.46 -0.87
N SER A 323 -25.52 -4.62 -0.58
CA SER A 323 -26.55 -3.58 -0.78
C SER A 323 -26.34 -2.32 0.08
N GLU A 324 -25.54 -2.38 1.15
CA GLU A 324 -25.19 -1.21 1.96
C GLU A 324 -24.15 -0.30 1.28
N ILE A 325 -23.38 -0.82 0.31
CA ILE A 325 -22.28 -0.06 -0.33
C ILE A 325 -22.79 1.21 -1.04
N PRO A 326 -23.81 1.16 -1.93
CA PRO A 326 -24.38 2.37 -2.52
C PRO A 326 -24.82 3.40 -1.46
N GLN A 327 -25.33 2.94 -0.32
CA GLN A 327 -25.83 3.77 0.76
C GLN A 327 -24.74 4.33 1.68
N MET A 328 -23.47 3.92 1.56
CA MET A 328 -22.41 4.34 2.48
C MET A 328 -22.24 5.86 2.58
N HIS A 329 -22.46 6.60 1.49
CA HIS A 329 -22.38 8.06 1.48
C HIS A 329 -23.41 8.75 2.38
N THR A 330 -24.51 8.08 2.75
CA THR A 330 -25.55 8.65 3.64
C THR A 330 -25.04 8.90 5.06
N ASN A 331 -24.02 8.15 5.51
CA ASN A 331 -23.34 8.37 6.78
C ASN A 331 -22.19 9.39 6.61
N TRP A 332 -22.20 10.46 7.41
CA TRP A 332 -21.18 11.50 7.38
C TRP A 332 -19.79 11.00 7.82
N ALA A 333 -19.70 9.99 8.68
CA ALA A 333 -18.42 9.42 9.10
C ALA A 333 -17.66 8.76 7.93
N ASN A 334 -18.39 8.16 6.99
CA ASN A 334 -17.82 7.44 5.84
C ASN A 334 -17.13 8.38 4.84
N MET A 335 -17.44 9.69 4.84
CA MET A 335 -16.75 10.67 3.98
C MET A 335 -15.25 10.80 4.28
N LEU A 336 -14.85 10.57 5.54
CA LEU A 336 -13.43 10.54 5.94
C LEU A 336 -12.68 9.34 5.35
N VAL A 337 -13.40 8.36 4.78
CA VAL A 337 -12.85 7.19 4.08
C VAL A 337 -13.03 7.32 2.57
N LEU A 338 -14.24 7.64 2.12
CA LEU A 338 -14.61 7.74 0.70
C LEU A 338 -13.90 8.88 -0.06
N ASN A 339 -13.26 9.81 0.67
CA ASN A 339 -12.32 10.79 0.11
C ASN A 339 -10.97 10.78 0.87
N ALA A 340 -10.59 9.65 1.51
CA ALA A 340 -9.30 9.49 2.20
C ALA A 340 -8.10 9.53 1.25
N ASN A 341 -8.33 9.36 -0.05
CA ASN A 341 -7.31 9.36 -1.12
C ASN A 341 -6.36 10.59 -1.05
N ILE A 342 -6.81 11.69 -0.48
CA ILE A 342 -6.09 12.95 -0.29
C ILE A 342 -5.05 12.91 0.84
N ILE A 343 -5.12 11.96 1.78
CA ILE A 343 -4.17 11.90 2.91
C ILE A 343 -2.71 11.72 2.43
N THR A 344 -2.53 11.12 1.24
CA THR A 344 -1.26 10.98 0.54
C THR A 344 -0.57 12.34 0.27
N ASP A 345 -1.36 13.41 0.06
CA ASP A 345 -0.84 14.77 -0.14
C ASP A 345 -0.17 15.34 1.13
N THR A 346 -0.49 14.82 2.32
CA THR A 346 0.27 15.14 3.56
C THR A 346 1.73 14.69 3.44
N PHE A 347 2.01 13.54 2.82
CA PHE A 347 3.37 13.07 2.65
C PHE A 347 4.14 13.87 1.60
N PHE A 348 3.51 14.24 0.47
CA PHE A 348 4.12 15.16 -0.51
C PHE A 348 4.43 16.52 0.12
N LEU A 349 3.51 17.08 0.93
CA LEU A 349 3.75 18.30 1.69
C LEU A 349 4.97 18.18 2.62
N ILE A 350 5.04 17.11 3.42
CA ILE A 350 6.17 16.84 4.33
C ILE A 350 7.50 16.65 3.57
N SER A 351 7.46 15.98 2.41
CA SER A 351 8.60 15.79 1.52
C SER A 351 9.14 17.14 1.04
N GLY A 352 8.27 18.06 0.61
CA GLY A 352 8.63 19.43 0.22
C GLY A 352 9.16 20.27 1.40
N VAL A 353 8.50 20.24 2.56
CA VAL A 353 8.93 20.97 3.77
C VAL A 353 10.35 20.58 4.15
N LEU A 354 10.62 19.28 4.27
CA LEU A 354 11.92 18.78 4.68
C LEU A 354 12.99 18.99 3.59
N MET A 355 12.63 18.89 2.31
CA MET A 355 13.55 19.19 1.22
C MET A 355 14.06 20.63 1.30
N ALA A 356 13.16 21.61 1.31
CA ALA A 356 13.52 23.02 1.42
C ALA A 356 14.30 23.32 2.71
N TYR A 357 13.80 22.90 3.86
CA TYR A 357 14.40 23.19 5.16
C TYR A 357 15.81 22.59 5.31
N THR A 358 16.01 21.34 4.87
CA THR A 358 17.32 20.65 4.92
C THR A 358 18.34 21.29 3.98
N VAL A 359 17.94 21.59 2.74
CA VAL A 359 18.82 22.17 1.71
C VAL A 359 19.28 23.57 2.11
N LEU A 360 18.40 24.38 2.69
CA LEU A 360 18.73 25.72 3.18
C LEU A 360 19.74 25.68 4.34
N ILE A 361 19.56 24.79 5.32
CA ILE A 361 20.52 24.61 6.43
C ILE A 361 21.86 24.04 5.94
N LYS A 362 21.86 23.15 4.93
CA LYS A 362 23.12 22.68 4.30
C LYS A 362 23.87 23.83 3.62
N ASN A 363 23.16 24.74 2.95
CA ASN A 363 23.74 25.90 2.27
C ASN A 363 24.18 27.01 3.26
N GLU A 364 23.54 27.12 4.43
CA GLU A 364 23.97 27.99 5.54
C GLU A 364 25.37 27.61 6.06
N LYS A 365 25.68 26.30 6.09
CA LYS A 365 26.97 25.76 6.55
C LYS A 365 28.06 25.70 5.46
N ASN A 366 27.68 25.51 4.20
CA ASN A 366 28.62 25.32 3.09
C ASN A 366 28.68 26.53 2.15
N SER A 367 29.50 27.52 2.49
CA SER A 367 29.66 28.80 1.76
C SER A 367 30.12 28.70 0.28
N GLN A 368 30.43 27.50 -0.23
CA GLN A 368 30.90 27.29 -1.61
C GLN A 368 29.79 27.44 -2.68
N GLY A 369 28.51 27.56 -2.32
CA GLY A 369 27.44 28.01 -3.22
C GLY A 369 27.00 27.04 -4.34
N TYR A 370 27.70 25.93 -4.55
CA TYR A 370 27.32 24.89 -5.53
C TYR A 370 26.19 23.99 -4.99
N PHE A 371 25.02 24.08 -5.62
CA PHE A 371 23.89 23.19 -5.31
C PHE A 371 24.08 21.83 -6.01
N ASP A 372 24.58 20.85 -5.24
CA ASP A 372 24.80 19.46 -5.67
C ASP A 372 23.47 18.70 -5.87
N VAL A 373 22.94 18.78 -7.10
CA VAL A 373 21.73 18.08 -7.55
C VAL A 373 21.96 16.57 -7.70
N ILE A 374 23.12 16.16 -8.20
CA ILE A 374 23.41 14.74 -8.48
C ILE A 374 23.52 13.96 -7.17
N GLY A 375 24.24 14.49 -6.18
CA GLY A 375 24.31 13.91 -4.84
C GLY A 375 22.95 13.90 -4.13
N LEU A 376 22.07 14.90 -4.36
CA LEU A 376 20.72 14.89 -3.81
C LEU A 376 19.90 13.69 -4.31
N TYR A 377 19.96 13.40 -5.61
CA TYR A 377 19.22 12.27 -6.20
C TYR A 377 19.82 10.93 -5.80
N LEU A 378 21.16 10.81 -5.88
CA LEU A 378 21.87 9.58 -5.54
C LEU A 378 21.64 9.17 -4.07
N HIS A 379 21.73 10.11 -3.13
CA HIS A 379 21.44 9.86 -1.72
C HIS A 379 19.98 9.43 -1.46
N ARG A 380 19.00 10.00 -2.19
CA ARG A 380 17.59 9.57 -2.04
C ARG A 380 17.36 8.17 -2.64
N TYR A 381 17.97 7.90 -3.80
CA TYR A 381 17.84 6.62 -4.48
C TYR A 381 18.48 5.48 -3.68
N LEU A 382 19.72 5.64 -3.21
CA LEU A 382 20.43 4.62 -2.42
C LEU A 382 19.76 4.35 -1.06
N ARG A 383 19.03 5.32 -0.51
CA ARG A 383 18.26 5.15 0.73
C ARG A 383 16.96 4.37 0.56
N LEU A 384 16.16 4.67 -0.47
CA LEU A 384 14.81 4.13 -0.61
C LEU A 384 14.82 2.80 -1.38
N THR A 385 15.62 2.71 -2.45
CA THR A 385 15.55 1.60 -3.40
C THR A 385 15.88 0.22 -2.81
N PRO A 386 16.80 0.03 -1.84
CA PRO A 386 17.11 -1.31 -1.31
C PRO A 386 15.90 -2.01 -0.65
N ALA A 387 15.24 -1.35 0.30
CA ALA A 387 14.05 -1.89 0.96
C ALA A 387 12.87 -2.10 -0.01
N TYR A 388 12.78 -1.26 -1.06
CA TYR A 388 11.77 -1.36 -2.10
C TYR A 388 12.04 -2.50 -3.09
N ALA A 389 13.29 -2.69 -3.52
CA ALA A 389 13.73 -3.76 -4.40
C ALA A 389 13.49 -5.14 -3.77
N MET A 390 13.79 -5.29 -2.48
CA MET A 390 13.46 -6.51 -1.74
C MET A 390 11.97 -6.79 -1.69
N MET A 391 11.11 -5.75 -1.65
CA MET A 391 9.65 -5.91 -1.63
C MET A 391 9.10 -6.28 -3.02
N ILE A 392 9.63 -5.68 -4.09
CA ILE A 392 9.33 -6.10 -5.48
C ILE A 392 9.69 -7.58 -5.68
N GLY A 393 10.86 -8.00 -5.19
CA GLY A 393 11.29 -9.40 -5.24
C GLY A 393 10.36 -10.34 -4.47
N PHE A 394 9.89 -9.94 -3.28
CA PHE A 394 8.92 -10.71 -2.49
C PHE A 394 7.60 -10.90 -3.25
N TYR A 395 7.03 -9.82 -3.79
CA TYR A 395 5.80 -9.86 -4.58
C TYR A 395 5.93 -10.74 -5.84
N ALA A 396 7.07 -10.67 -6.54
CA ALA A 396 7.36 -11.45 -7.74
C ALA A 396 7.60 -12.96 -7.49
N THR A 397 7.80 -13.38 -6.24
CA THR A 397 8.21 -14.76 -5.89
C THR A 397 7.39 -15.31 -4.71
N LEU A 398 7.95 -15.23 -3.50
CA LEU A 398 7.44 -15.91 -2.31
C LEU A 398 6.06 -15.45 -1.86
N PHE A 399 5.62 -14.24 -2.22
CA PHE A 399 4.31 -13.74 -1.76
C PHE A 399 3.16 -14.61 -2.25
N TYR A 400 3.22 -15.14 -3.47
CA TYR A 400 2.22 -16.09 -3.98
C TYR A 400 2.23 -17.44 -3.24
N LYS A 401 3.32 -17.77 -2.54
CA LYS A 401 3.55 -19.07 -1.89
C LYS A 401 3.15 -19.07 -0.40
N VAL A 402 2.69 -17.94 0.17
CA VAL A 402 2.39 -17.82 1.63
C VAL A 402 0.98 -18.29 2.04
N GLY A 403 0.10 -18.61 1.09
CA GLY A 403 -1.28 -18.97 1.34
C GLY A 403 -1.99 -19.48 0.08
N SER A 404 -3.30 -19.70 0.17
CA SER A 404 -4.16 -20.09 -0.95
C SER A 404 -5.61 -19.65 -0.71
N GLY A 405 -6.48 -19.81 -1.72
CA GLY A 405 -7.92 -19.59 -1.61
C GLY A 405 -8.62 -19.36 -2.95
N PRO A 406 -9.97 -19.31 -2.96
CA PRO A 406 -10.78 -19.09 -4.18
C PRO A 406 -10.45 -17.80 -4.95
N TYR A 407 -9.88 -16.80 -4.27
CA TYR A 407 -9.54 -15.48 -4.80
C TYR A 407 -8.02 -15.24 -4.90
N TRP A 408 -7.20 -16.26 -4.64
CA TRP A 408 -5.74 -16.08 -4.50
C TRP A 408 -5.06 -15.66 -5.81
N ASP A 409 -5.47 -16.17 -6.96
CA ASP A 409 -4.91 -15.74 -8.26
C ASP A 409 -5.36 -14.33 -8.63
N GLU A 410 -6.61 -13.98 -8.32
CA GLU A 410 -7.22 -12.68 -8.63
C GLU A 410 -6.55 -11.54 -7.84
N TRP A 411 -6.19 -11.80 -6.57
CA TRP A 411 -5.61 -10.79 -5.67
C TRP A 411 -4.08 -10.87 -5.51
N VAL A 412 -3.49 -12.07 -5.49
CA VAL A 412 -2.05 -12.27 -5.26
C VAL A 412 -1.33 -12.71 -6.55
N GLY A 413 -1.92 -13.62 -7.32
CA GLY A 413 -1.37 -14.09 -8.60
C GLY A 413 -1.18 -12.96 -9.62
N ALA A 414 -2.18 -12.13 -9.83
CA ALA A 414 -2.09 -10.97 -10.73
C ALA A 414 -0.95 -10.01 -10.34
N ASN A 415 -0.76 -9.72 -9.04
CA ASN A 415 0.33 -8.88 -8.57
C ASN A 415 1.72 -9.56 -8.77
N ARG A 416 1.83 -10.88 -8.54
CA ARG A 416 3.05 -11.66 -8.87
C ARG A 416 3.43 -11.47 -10.33
N ASP A 417 2.49 -11.69 -11.25
CA ASP A 417 2.75 -11.66 -12.69
C ASP A 417 3.09 -10.24 -13.17
N TYR A 418 2.35 -9.23 -12.70
CA TYR A 418 2.66 -7.82 -12.99
C TYR A 418 4.03 -7.39 -12.44
N CYS A 419 4.50 -7.97 -11.33
CA CYS A 419 5.87 -7.76 -10.84
C CYS A 419 6.93 -8.49 -11.69
N GLN A 420 6.68 -9.74 -12.09
CA GLN A 420 7.61 -10.47 -12.96
C GLN A 420 7.79 -9.76 -14.32
N GLU A 421 6.72 -9.20 -14.89
CA GLU A 421 6.79 -8.38 -16.11
C GLU A 421 7.46 -7.01 -15.89
N ASN A 422 7.10 -6.28 -14.82
CA ASN A 422 7.35 -4.83 -14.71
C ASN A 422 8.25 -4.39 -13.54
N TRP A 423 8.99 -5.30 -12.88
CA TRP A 423 9.89 -4.98 -11.74
C TRP A 423 10.87 -3.84 -12.03
N TRP A 424 11.47 -3.83 -13.23
CA TRP A 424 12.49 -2.86 -13.63
C TRP A 424 11.93 -1.44 -13.75
N ILE A 425 10.68 -1.30 -14.23
CA ILE A 425 9.95 -0.02 -14.32
C ILE A 425 9.77 0.59 -12.92
N ASN A 426 9.52 -0.27 -11.92
CA ASN A 426 9.35 0.12 -10.54
C ASN A 426 10.68 0.57 -9.90
N LEU A 427 11.80 -0.12 -10.17
CA LEU A 427 13.13 0.32 -9.73
C LEU A 427 13.57 1.65 -10.37
N LEU A 428 13.17 1.93 -11.61
CA LEU A 428 13.38 3.22 -12.27
C LEU A 428 12.41 4.32 -11.79
N TYR A 429 11.45 4.01 -10.92
CA TYR A 429 10.40 4.94 -10.47
C TYR A 429 9.59 5.53 -11.64
N LEU A 430 9.23 4.71 -12.65
CA LEU A 430 8.47 5.11 -13.86
C LEU A 430 7.08 4.45 -13.96
N ASN A 431 6.70 3.66 -12.95
CA ASN A 431 5.50 2.83 -12.88
C ASN A 431 4.15 3.59 -12.79
N ASN A 432 4.16 4.93 -12.82
CA ASN A 432 2.99 5.79 -12.99
C ASN A 432 2.87 6.41 -14.41
N TYR A 433 3.80 6.09 -15.31
CA TYR A 433 3.75 6.49 -16.72
C TYR A 433 3.77 5.31 -17.70
N ILE A 434 4.43 4.20 -17.35
CA ILE A 434 4.52 3.00 -18.20
C ILE A 434 3.66 1.87 -17.60
N ASN A 435 2.87 1.17 -18.43
CA ASN A 435 2.10 -0.03 -18.08
C ASN A 435 1.20 0.09 -16.82
N LEU A 436 0.49 1.22 -16.65
CA LEU A 436 -0.34 1.46 -15.45
C LEU A 436 -1.42 0.40 -15.19
N SER A 437 -1.95 -0.24 -16.25
CA SER A 437 -2.93 -1.34 -16.16
C SER A 437 -2.34 -2.65 -15.63
N ARG A 438 -1.01 -2.78 -15.54
CA ARG A 438 -0.26 -3.92 -15.01
C ARG A 438 0.81 -3.46 -14.01
N ILE A 439 0.41 -2.58 -13.08
CA ILE A 439 1.30 -2.08 -12.04
C ILE A 439 1.60 -3.19 -11.01
N CYS A 440 2.88 -3.54 -10.85
CA CYS A 440 3.39 -4.57 -9.92
C CYS A 440 2.83 -4.47 -8.49
N MET A 441 2.70 -3.27 -7.95
CA MET A 441 2.16 -3.00 -6.63
C MET A 441 1.29 -1.75 -6.70
N SER A 442 0.02 -1.83 -6.31
CA SER A 442 -0.88 -0.67 -6.38
C SER A 442 -0.40 0.53 -5.56
N GLN A 443 0.36 0.31 -4.48
CA GLN A 443 0.97 1.38 -3.66
C GLN A 443 2.20 2.05 -4.31
N SER A 444 2.75 1.53 -5.41
CA SER A 444 4.03 2.02 -5.95
C SER A 444 3.96 3.38 -6.66
N TRP A 445 2.78 3.84 -7.10
CA TRP A 445 2.66 5.14 -7.79
C TRP A 445 3.09 6.32 -6.88
N TYR A 446 2.87 6.20 -5.56
CA TYR A 446 3.25 7.24 -4.60
C TYR A 446 4.78 7.38 -4.51
N LEU A 447 5.51 6.26 -4.46
CA LEU A 447 6.98 6.23 -4.50
C LEU A 447 7.51 6.86 -5.79
N ALA A 448 6.93 6.47 -6.95
CA ALA A 448 7.29 7.04 -8.25
C ALA A 448 7.11 8.57 -8.25
N THR A 449 5.94 9.02 -7.81
CA THR A 449 5.58 10.45 -7.76
C THR A 449 6.51 11.23 -6.82
N ASP A 450 6.79 10.73 -5.60
CA ASP A 450 7.68 11.39 -4.64
C ASP A 450 9.13 11.49 -5.15
N MET A 451 9.64 10.47 -5.86
CA MET A 451 10.95 10.53 -6.50
C MET A 451 10.98 11.55 -7.66
N GLN A 452 9.96 11.54 -8.51
CA GLN A 452 9.83 12.46 -9.66
C GLN A 452 9.68 13.93 -9.21
N LEU A 453 8.95 14.20 -8.12
CA LEU A 453 8.85 15.52 -7.50
C LEU A 453 10.20 16.06 -7.00
N VAL A 454 11.10 15.16 -6.58
CA VAL A 454 12.47 15.52 -6.20
C VAL A 454 13.32 15.85 -7.42
N TRP A 455 13.15 15.14 -8.54
CA TRP A 455 13.80 15.48 -9.82
C TRP A 455 13.37 16.85 -10.37
N LEU A 456 12.15 17.29 -10.06
CA LEU A 456 11.64 18.62 -10.39
C LEU A 456 12.01 19.69 -9.34
N SER A 457 12.44 19.30 -8.14
CA SER A 457 12.69 20.23 -7.02
C SER A 457 13.75 21.31 -7.27
N PRO A 458 14.83 21.12 -8.08
CA PRO A 458 15.77 22.20 -8.38
C PRO A 458 15.14 23.43 -9.04
N ILE A 459 14.04 23.26 -9.80
CA ILE A 459 13.30 24.34 -10.46
C ILE A 459 12.82 25.39 -9.44
N PHE A 460 12.50 24.95 -8.22
CA PHE A 460 12.06 25.81 -7.11
C PHE A 460 13.20 26.14 -6.15
N LEU A 461 14.08 25.18 -5.85
CA LEU A 461 15.20 25.35 -4.91
C LEU A 461 16.30 26.30 -5.42
N TYR A 462 16.62 26.27 -6.72
CA TYR A 462 17.65 27.15 -7.29
C TYR A 462 17.27 28.64 -7.22
N PRO A 463 16.01 29.05 -7.53
CA PRO A 463 15.48 30.37 -7.16
C PRO A 463 15.66 30.74 -5.69
N MET A 464 15.41 29.82 -4.76
CA MET A 464 15.50 30.04 -3.31
C MET A 464 16.93 30.25 -2.80
N LEU A 465 17.90 29.57 -3.43
CA LEU A 465 19.30 29.54 -3.01
C LEU A 465 20.13 30.67 -3.63
N LYS A 466 19.96 30.94 -4.93
CA LYS A 466 20.87 31.83 -5.68
C LYS A 466 20.45 33.30 -5.68
N PHE A 467 19.16 33.60 -5.56
CA PHE A 467 18.65 34.97 -5.69
C PHE A 467 18.37 35.60 -4.31
N THR A 468 19.19 36.59 -3.94
CA THR A 468 18.97 37.41 -2.72
C THR A 468 17.63 38.16 -2.72
N ARG A 469 17.08 38.47 -3.90
CA ARG A 469 15.73 39.04 -4.05
C ARG A 469 14.66 37.94 -4.00
N LYS A 470 14.09 37.75 -2.80
CA LYS A 470 12.99 36.80 -2.50
C LYS A 470 11.79 36.84 -3.46
N ILE A 471 11.58 37.96 -4.15
CA ILE A 471 10.48 38.17 -5.11
C ILE A 471 10.51 37.16 -6.27
N PHE A 472 11.69 36.72 -6.72
CA PHE A 472 11.80 35.75 -7.81
C PHE A 472 11.30 34.36 -7.40
N PHE A 473 11.64 33.91 -6.18
CA PHE A 473 11.09 32.68 -5.61
C PHE A 473 9.55 32.75 -5.51
N TRP A 474 8.99 33.85 -4.98
CA TRP A 474 7.53 33.98 -4.85
C TRP A 474 6.81 34.04 -6.20
N LEU A 475 7.43 34.59 -7.24
CA LEU A 475 6.91 34.57 -8.61
C LEU A 475 6.87 33.13 -9.17
N VAL A 476 7.98 32.39 -9.07
CA VAL A 476 8.05 30.98 -9.51
C VAL A 476 7.08 30.09 -8.72
N PHE A 477 6.93 30.32 -7.41
CA PHE A 477 5.95 29.63 -6.59
C PHE A 477 4.51 29.95 -7.01
N ALA A 478 4.16 31.23 -7.22
CA ALA A 478 2.81 31.63 -7.63
C ALA A 478 2.44 31.06 -9.00
N LEU A 479 3.36 31.11 -9.98
CA LEU A 479 3.18 30.48 -11.29
C LEU A 479 2.99 28.96 -11.16
N GLY A 480 3.84 28.30 -10.38
CA GLY A 480 3.72 26.86 -10.10
C GLY A 480 2.40 26.49 -9.44
N LEU A 481 1.89 27.31 -8.52
CA LEU A 481 0.61 27.11 -7.85
C LEU A 481 -0.57 27.25 -8.81
N ILE A 482 -0.60 28.30 -9.65
CA ILE A 482 -1.62 28.51 -10.68
C ILE A 482 -1.67 27.31 -11.64
N ILE A 483 -0.51 26.86 -12.16
CA ILE A 483 -0.44 25.71 -13.05
C ILE A 483 -0.91 24.42 -12.34
N SER A 484 -0.65 24.28 -11.03
CA SER A 484 -1.06 23.08 -10.27
C SER A 484 -2.57 22.97 -10.09
N ILE A 485 -3.29 24.09 -10.19
CA ILE A 485 -4.76 24.16 -10.17
C ILE A 485 -5.29 23.96 -11.60
N LEU A 486 -4.66 24.63 -12.57
CA LEU A 486 -5.12 24.68 -13.95
C LEU A 486 -5.01 23.33 -14.69
N ILE A 487 -3.95 22.55 -14.48
CA ILE A 487 -3.78 21.24 -15.16
C ILE A 487 -4.90 20.25 -14.75
N PRO A 488 -5.12 19.91 -13.46
CA PRO A 488 -6.20 19.01 -13.08
C PRO A 488 -7.60 19.56 -13.40
N PHE A 489 -7.81 20.88 -13.37
CA PHE A 489 -9.04 21.50 -13.86
C PHE A 489 -9.27 21.20 -15.35
N LEU A 490 -8.29 21.49 -16.21
CA LEU A 490 -8.41 21.31 -17.66
C LEU A 490 -8.57 19.84 -18.08
N ILE A 491 -7.87 18.91 -17.40
CA ILE A 491 -7.98 17.46 -17.66
C ILE A 491 -9.36 16.94 -17.24
N THR A 492 -9.87 17.35 -16.07
CA THR A 492 -11.20 16.94 -15.61
C THR A 492 -12.29 17.46 -16.54
N PHE A 493 -12.15 18.71 -17.00
CA PHE A 493 -13.08 19.36 -17.91
C PHE A 493 -13.09 18.71 -19.30
N SER A 494 -11.92 18.42 -19.88
CA SER A 494 -11.81 17.87 -21.24
C SER A 494 -12.17 16.38 -21.32
N LEU A 495 -11.87 15.59 -20.27
CA LEU A 495 -12.16 14.16 -20.22
C LEU A 495 -13.50 13.82 -19.55
N ARG A 496 -14.25 14.83 -19.04
CA ARG A 496 -15.55 14.67 -18.36
C ARG A 496 -15.52 13.70 -17.17
N LEU A 497 -14.45 13.76 -16.39
CA LEU A 497 -14.24 12.90 -15.23
C LEU A 497 -14.89 13.48 -13.97
N SER A 498 -15.15 12.64 -12.95
CA SER A 498 -15.70 13.11 -11.67
C SER A 498 -14.72 13.88 -10.77
N GLY A 499 -13.43 13.94 -11.11
CA GLY A 499 -12.43 14.76 -10.42
C GLY A 499 -11.91 14.21 -9.07
N THR A 500 -12.57 13.19 -8.50
CA THR A 500 -12.08 12.39 -7.37
C THR A 500 -12.53 10.94 -7.51
N MET A 501 -11.98 10.03 -6.70
CA MET A 501 -12.27 8.60 -6.82
C MET A 501 -13.60 8.25 -6.15
N LEU A 502 -14.68 8.19 -6.94
CA LEU A 502 -16.02 7.78 -6.49
C LEU A 502 -16.14 6.24 -6.45
N TYR A 503 -15.63 5.64 -5.38
CA TYR A 503 -15.28 4.21 -5.26
C TYR A 503 -16.34 3.16 -5.65
N TYR A 504 -17.62 3.50 -5.72
CA TYR A 504 -18.70 2.56 -6.08
C TYR A 504 -19.77 3.15 -7.02
N LYS A 505 -19.55 4.34 -7.61
CA LYS A 505 -20.55 4.99 -8.48
C LYS A 505 -20.41 4.58 -9.95
N ASP A 506 -19.18 4.52 -10.46
CA ASP A 506 -18.88 4.04 -11.80
C ASP A 506 -17.43 3.52 -11.85
N ASN A 507 -17.25 2.23 -12.16
CA ASN A 507 -15.94 1.59 -12.14
C ASN A 507 -15.03 2.07 -13.29
N MET A 508 -15.60 2.54 -14.41
CA MET A 508 -14.83 3.03 -15.54
C MET A 508 -14.32 4.46 -15.28
N ASP A 509 -15.17 5.34 -14.75
CA ASP A 509 -14.72 6.66 -14.29
C ASP A 509 -13.71 6.54 -13.14
N LEU A 510 -13.94 5.65 -12.17
CA LEU A 510 -12.97 5.37 -11.10
C LEU A 510 -11.59 4.96 -11.64
N ALA A 511 -11.55 4.05 -12.62
CA ALA A 511 -10.31 3.62 -13.25
C ALA A 511 -9.64 4.75 -14.05
N ASN A 512 -10.41 5.53 -14.80
CA ASN A 512 -9.90 6.67 -15.58
C ASN A 512 -9.38 7.80 -14.68
N VAL A 513 -10.08 8.12 -13.58
CA VAL A 513 -9.62 9.06 -12.55
C VAL A 513 -8.36 8.53 -11.87
N PHE A 514 -8.24 7.23 -11.60
CA PHE A 514 -7.01 6.65 -11.06
C PHE A 514 -5.82 6.82 -12.02
N ILE A 515 -6.00 6.47 -13.29
CA ILE A 515 -4.96 6.52 -14.32
C ILE A 515 -4.58 7.97 -14.64
N GLU A 516 -5.52 8.83 -15.04
CA GLU A 516 -5.21 10.17 -15.56
C GLU A 516 -5.06 11.25 -14.48
N ILE A 517 -5.82 11.17 -13.38
CA ILE A 517 -5.78 12.21 -12.33
C ILE A 517 -4.90 11.78 -11.15
N TYR A 518 -5.10 10.57 -10.62
CA TYR A 518 -4.58 10.19 -9.30
C TYR A 518 -3.10 9.80 -9.28
N THR A 519 -2.59 9.16 -10.34
CA THR A 519 -1.19 8.66 -10.37
C THR A 519 -0.18 9.65 -11.00
N LYS A 520 -0.66 10.69 -11.70
CA LYS A 520 0.19 11.61 -12.49
C LYS A 520 0.78 12.75 -11.67
N VAL A 521 2.08 13.03 -11.86
CA VAL A 521 2.83 14.06 -11.11
C VAL A 521 2.24 15.46 -11.27
N TYR A 522 1.89 15.81 -12.51
CA TYR A 522 1.37 17.14 -12.86
C TYR A 522 0.02 17.47 -12.21
N ASN A 523 -0.73 16.45 -11.74
CA ASN A 523 -1.99 16.59 -11.00
C ASN A 523 -1.80 16.59 -9.46
N ARG A 524 -0.57 16.41 -8.96
CA ARG A 524 -0.28 16.25 -7.52
C ARG A 524 0.83 17.15 -6.97
N TYR A 525 1.68 17.73 -7.82
CA TYR A 525 2.83 18.51 -7.36
C TYR A 525 2.47 19.78 -6.55
N GLY A 526 1.24 20.27 -6.64
CA GLY A 526 0.73 21.41 -5.86
C GLY A 526 1.02 21.28 -4.36
N SER A 527 0.74 20.11 -3.79
CA SER A 527 0.99 19.79 -2.37
C SER A 527 2.47 19.86 -2.00
N TYR A 528 3.35 19.44 -2.90
CA TYR A 528 4.81 19.48 -2.72
C TYR A 528 5.39 20.89 -2.78
N ILE A 529 4.92 21.75 -3.72
CA ILE A 529 5.41 23.14 -3.82
C ILE A 529 4.93 24.01 -2.65
N ILE A 530 3.71 23.78 -2.14
CA ILE A 530 3.23 24.39 -0.89
C ILE A 530 4.17 23.98 0.27
N GLY A 531 4.62 22.73 0.28
CA GLY A 531 5.61 22.22 1.23
C GLY A 531 6.95 22.93 1.13
N LEU A 532 7.50 23.11 -0.08
CA LEU A 532 8.75 23.86 -0.30
C LEU A 532 8.65 25.30 0.22
N ALA A 533 7.53 25.98 -0.03
CA ALA A 533 7.29 27.34 0.46
C ALA A 533 7.17 27.41 1.99
N LEU A 534 6.48 26.45 2.63
CA LEU A 534 6.45 26.34 4.08
C LEU A 534 7.85 26.06 4.66
N GLY A 535 8.62 25.14 4.07
CA GLY A 535 10.00 24.85 4.50
C GLY A 535 10.92 26.07 4.44
N TYR A 536 10.77 26.91 3.40
CA TYR A 536 11.47 28.20 3.27
C TYR A 536 11.05 29.20 4.37
N LEU A 537 9.76 29.31 4.66
CA LEU A 537 9.25 30.17 5.74
C LEU A 537 9.76 29.72 7.12
N LEU A 538 9.68 28.42 7.42
CA LEU A 538 10.16 27.84 8.69
C LEU A 538 11.67 28.02 8.85
N TYR A 539 12.45 27.87 7.78
CA TYR A 539 13.89 28.17 7.78
C TYR A 539 14.15 29.65 8.11
N GLN A 540 13.52 30.59 7.40
CA GLN A 540 13.71 32.03 7.64
C GLN A 540 13.26 32.53 9.01
N LYS A 541 12.44 31.76 9.73
CA LYS A 541 11.95 32.09 11.07
C LYS A 541 12.51 31.19 12.17
N ARG A 542 13.40 30.24 11.86
CA ARG A 542 14.05 29.30 12.81
C ARG A 542 14.65 29.99 14.05
N SER A 543 15.24 31.18 13.87
CA SER A 543 15.86 31.98 14.94
C SER A 543 14.97 33.08 15.54
N ARG A 544 13.69 33.19 15.14
CA ARG A 544 12.81 34.28 15.60
C ARG A 544 11.39 33.80 15.88
N VAL A 545 10.95 33.92 17.13
CA VAL A 545 9.54 33.69 17.52
C VAL A 545 8.65 34.70 16.78
N VAL A 546 7.80 34.21 15.89
CA VAL A 546 6.89 35.05 15.09
C VAL A 546 5.70 35.45 15.94
N LYS A 547 5.70 36.67 16.50
CA LYS A 547 4.57 37.18 17.30
C LYS A 547 3.39 37.55 16.39
N ILE A 548 2.38 36.68 16.35
CA ILE A 548 1.09 36.89 15.67
C ILE A 548 0.03 37.28 16.72
N ARG A 549 -0.89 38.21 16.39
CA ARG A 549 -2.04 38.52 17.25
C ARG A 549 -2.98 37.32 17.31
N TYR A 550 -3.46 36.96 18.50
CA TYR A 550 -4.26 35.75 18.74
C TYR A 550 -5.52 35.66 17.86
N ILE A 551 -6.15 36.79 17.52
CA ILE A 551 -7.30 36.85 16.60
C ILE A 551 -6.98 36.22 15.23
N TYR A 552 -5.81 36.52 14.64
CA TYR A 552 -5.41 35.91 13.37
C TYR A 552 -5.05 34.42 13.51
N VAL A 553 -4.62 33.99 14.71
CA VAL A 553 -4.36 32.57 15.00
C VAL A 553 -5.68 31.80 15.05
N ILE A 554 -6.70 32.31 15.75
CA ILE A 554 -8.06 31.76 15.74
C ILE A 554 -8.62 31.73 14.32
N PHE A 555 -8.54 32.85 13.59
CA PHE A 555 -9.07 32.94 12.22
C PHE A 555 -8.41 31.94 11.27
N GLY A 556 -7.08 31.79 11.31
CA GLY A 556 -6.37 30.79 10.53
C GLY A 556 -6.76 29.35 10.89
N TRP A 557 -6.97 29.05 12.18
CA TRP A 557 -7.49 27.74 12.61
C TRP A 557 -8.93 27.48 12.14
N LEU A 558 -9.81 28.49 12.19
CA LEU A 558 -11.17 28.38 11.66
C LEU A 558 -11.17 28.14 10.15
N VAL A 559 -10.37 28.90 9.39
CA VAL A 559 -10.22 28.71 7.93
C VAL A 559 -9.67 27.31 7.62
N ALA A 560 -8.60 26.88 8.29
CA ALA A 560 -8.03 25.54 8.08
C ALA A 560 -9.01 24.40 8.45
N ALA A 561 -9.83 24.58 9.49
CA ALA A 561 -10.84 23.59 9.90
C ALA A 561 -12.04 23.55 8.92
N VAL A 562 -12.52 24.70 8.46
CA VAL A 562 -13.62 24.80 7.48
C VAL A 562 -13.17 24.26 6.12
N CYS A 563 -12.01 24.69 5.61
CA CYS A 563 -11.48 24.19 4.34
C CYS A 563 -11.16 22.70 4.42
N GLY A 564 -10.48 22.24 5.49
CA GLY A 564 -10.20 20.82 5.70
C GLY A 564 -11.48 19.97 5.73
N SER A 565 -12.51 20.40 6.47
CA SER A 565 -13.80 19.69 6.54
C SER A 565 -14.54 19.70 5.20
N PHE A 566 -14.61 20.85 4.53
CA PHE A 566 -15.27 21.00 3.23
C PHE A 566 -14.74 20.02 2.19
N ILE A 567 -13.42 19.79 2.17
CA ILE A 567 -12.78 18.90 1.19
C ILE A 567 -13.22 17.44 1.35
N PHE A 568 -13.38 16.92 2.57
CA PHE A 568 -13.92 15.57 2.78
C PHE A 568 -15.43 15.49 2.49
N MET A 569 -16.19 16.55 2.80
CA MET A 569 -17.65 16.51 2.75
C MET A 569 -18.26 16.89 1.39
N CYS A 570 -17.58 17.71 0.58
CA CYS A 570 -18.10 18.19 -0.71
C CYS A 570 -18.37 17.07 -1.73
N PRO A 571 -17.50 16.06 -1.92
CA PRO A 571 -17.78 14.94 -2.83
C PRO A 571 -19.01 14.09 -2.47
N ARG A 572 -19.54 14.22 -1.25
CA ARG A 572 -20.73 13.47 -0.81
C ARG A 572 -21.91 13.67 -1.75
N TRP A 573 -22.11 14.89 -2.26
CA TRP A 573 -23.24 15.18 -3.15
C TRP A 573 -23.08 14.45 -4.49
N MET A 574 -21.83 14.29 -4.96
CA MET A 574 -21.50 13.57 -6.20
C MET A 574 -21.79 12.06 -6.10
N TYR A 575 -21.90 11.48 -4.89
CA TYR A 575 -22.24 10.07 -4.69
C TYR A 575 -23.75 9.75 -4.84
N PHE A 576 -24.66 10.72 -4.65
CA PHE A 576 -26.11 10.46 -4.77
C PHE A 576 -26.53 10.15 -6.22
N ASP A 577 -27.61 9.39 -6.39
CA ASP A 577 -28.11 8.95 -7.70
C ASP A 577 -28.90 10.02 -8.48
N ASP A 578 -29.42 11.04 -7.80
CA ASP A 578 -30.09 12.21 -8.39
C ASP A 578 -29.13 13.33 -8.80
N TYR A 579 -27.87 13.27 -8.39
CA TYR A 579 -26.83 14.21 -8.81
C TYR A 579 -26.59 14.16 -10.33
N SER A 580 -27.07 15.19 -11.03
CA SER A 580 -26.71 15.48 -12.42
C SER A 580 -25.24 15.93 -12.50
N TYR A 581 -24.40 15.18 -13.23
CA TYR A 581 -22.99 15.50 -13.39
C TYR A 581 -22.76 16.90 -13.97
N ASN A 582 -21.96 17.70 -13.28
CA ASN A 582 -21.60 19.06 -13.64
C ASN A 582 -20.10 19.17 -13.91
N GLU A 583 -19.74 19.36 -15.18
CA GLU A 583 -18.35 19.47 -15.66
C GLU A 583 -17.54 20.53 -14.90
N LEU A 584 -18.15 21.68 -14.59
CA LEU A 584 -17.47 22.78 -13.91
C LEU A 584 -17.25 22.47 -12.43
N GLU A 585 -18.24 21.88 -11.76
CA GLU A 585 -18.15 21.51 -10.33
C GLU A 585 -17.04 20.46 -10.11
N ALA A 586 -17.04 19.38 -10.91
CA ALA A 586 -16.00 18.37 -10.87
C ALA A 586 -14.60 18.95 -11.15
N SER A 587 -14.49 19.84 -12.14
CA SER A 587 -13.22 20.48 -12.51
C SER A 587 -12.71 21.47 -11.45
N PHE A 588 -13.58 22.27 -10.84
CA PHE A 588 -13.22 23.14 -9.71
C PHE A 588 -12.82 22.32 -8.48
N TYR A 589 -13.53 21.25 -8.16
CA TYR A 589 -13.13 20.35 -7.08
C TYR A 589 -11.75 19.74 -7.35
N ALA A 590 -11.56 19.13 -8.53
CA ALA A 590 -10.28 18.55 -8.96
C ALA A 590 -9.11 19.55 -8.89
N GLY A 591 -9.35 20.78 -9.34
CA GLY A 591 -8.35 21.86 -9.37
C GLY A 591 -7.92 22.38 -8.00
N PHE A 592 -8.80 22.37 -6.98
CA PHE A 592 -8.53 23.06 -5.70
C PHE A 592 -8.38 22.15 -4.46
N HIS A 593 -8.95 20.93 -4.45
CA HIS A 593 -9.05 20.15 -3.21
C HIS A 593 -7.69 19.83 -2.58
N ARG A 594 -6.70 19.38 -3.36
CA ARG A 594 -5.35 19.02 -2.85
C ARG A 594 -4.62 20.23 -2.27
N GLN A 595 -4.71 21.38 -2.94
CA GLN A 595 -4.07 22.63 -2.57
C GLN A 595 -4.66 23.18 -1.28
N MET A 596 -5.99 23.20 -1.16
CA MET A 596 -6.68 23.65 0.05
C MET A 596 -6.40 22.72 1.25
N PHE A 597 -6.26 21.41 1.03
CA PHE A 597 -5.85 20.46 2.06
C PHE A 597 -4.40 20.68 2.49
N ALA A 598 -3.47 20.77 1.52
CA ALA A 598 -2.06 21.03 1.76
C ALA A 598 -1.83 22.37 2.49
N LEU A 599 -2.60 23.42 2.17
CA LEU A 599 -2.59 24.70 2.91
C LEU A 599 -3.12 24.54 4.34
N SER A 600 -4.19 23.77 4.55
CA SER A 600 -4.77 23.52 5.88
C SER A 600 -3.79 22.77 6.79
N ILE A 601 -3.14 21.73 6.27
CA ILE A 601 -2.07 21.01 7.00
C ILE A 601 -0.81 21.88 7.16
N SER A 602 -0.50 22.76 6.19
CA SER A 602 0.61 23.71 6.31
C SER A 602 0.42 24.69 7.46
N TRP A 603 -0.80 25.20 7.65
CA TRP A 603 -1.15 26.07 8.76
C TRP A 603 -0.99 25.35 10.12
N LEU A 604 -1.46 24.10 10.21
CA LEU A 604 -1.26 23.23 11.37
C LEU A 604 0.23 23.05 11.69
N ILE A 605 1.07 22.73 10.70
CA ILE A 605 2.53 22.57 10.90
C ILE A 605 3.13 23.90 11.38
N PHE A 606 2.83 25.02 10.70
CA PHE A 606 3.34 26.35 11.05
C PHE A 606 2.97 26.76 12.48
N CYS A 607 1.71 26.55 12.89
CA CYS A 607 1.26 26.80 14.26
C CYS A 607 1.99 25.90 15.27
N CYS A 608 2.19 24.62 14.96
CA CYS A 608 2.93 23.71 15.84
C CYS A 608 4.39 24.14 16.05
N VAL A 609 5.09 24.60 15.01
CA VAL A 609 6.49 25.07 15.14
C VAL A 609 6.60 26.36 15.95
N HIS A 610 5.69 27.31 15.75
CA HIS A 610 5.75 28.61 16.42
C HIS A 610 5.01 28.68 17.78
N GLY A 611 4.56 27.55 18.32
CA GLY A 611 3.91 27.45 19.64
C GLY A 611 2.41 27.76 19.66
N TYR A 612 1.81 28.12 18.52
CA TYR A 612 0.38 28.35 18.34
C TYR A 612 -0.45 27.06 18.13
N GLY A 613 0.18 25.88 18.27
CA GLY A 613 -0.46 24.57 18.10
C GLY A 613 -1.27 24.09 19.30
N GLY A 614 -1.11 24.68 20.49
CA GLY A 614 -1.80 24.25 21.71
C GLY A 614 -1.71 22.74 21.96
N PHE A 615 -2.84 22.11 22.29
CA PHE A 615 -2.96 20.65 22.48
C PHE A 615 -2.52 19.86 21.24
N VAL A 616 -2.92 20.28 20.03
CA VAL A 616 -2.54 19.61 18.76
C VAL A 616 -1.01 19.60 18.59
N GLY A 617 -0.36 20.73 18.90
CA GLY A 617 1.10 20.86 18.88
C GLY A 617 1.80 19.97 19.89
N GLN A 618 1.25 19.83 21.11
CA GLN A 618 1.77 18.92 22.13
C GLN A 618 1.60 17.45 21.71
N PHE A 619 0.40 17.06 21.29
CA PHE A 619 0.05 15.71 20.86
C PHE A 619 0.91 15.24 19.67
N LEU A 620 1.00 16.03 18.59
CA LEU A 620 1.82 15.67 17.43
C LEU A 620 3.33 15.67 17.70
N SER A 621 3.78 16.41 18.72
CA SER A 621 5.20 16.48 19.12
C SER A 621 5.59 15.46 20.20
N TRP A 622 4.67 14.59 20.64
CA TRP A 622 4.92 13.60 21.67
C TRP A 622 6.13 12.71 21.33
N LYS A 623 6.89 12.28 22.34
CA LYS A 623 8.07 11.40 22.14
C LYS A 623 7.68 9.99 21.71
N GLY A 624 6.48 9.52 22.08
CA GLY A 624 5.95 8.20 21.71
C GLY A 624 5.84 7.97 20.20
N TRP A 625 5.68 9.03 19.40
CA TRP A 625 5.65 8.91 17.94
C TRP A 625 7.02 8.68 17.28
N VAL A 626 8.15 8.91 17.98
CA VAL A 626 9.48 8.87 17.35
C VAL A 626 9.86 7.48 16.82
N PRO A 627 9.58 6.34 17.51
CA PRO A 627 9.84 5.01 16.95
C PRO A 627 8.93 4.72 15.73
N PHE A 628 7.63 4.99 15.83
CA PHE A 628 6.69 4.73 14.74
C PHE A 628 6.92 5.63 13.51
N SER A 629 7.43 6.85 13.71
CA SER A 629 7.85 7.73 12.60
C SER A 629 9.21 7.33 11.99
N LYS A 630 9.87 6.27 12.49
CA LYS A 630 10.94 5.55 11.78
C LYS A 630 10.30 4.58 10.78
N LEU A 631 9.37 3.76 11.26
CA LEU A 631 8.75 2.67 10.50
C LEU A 631 7.84 3.11 9.36
N THR A 632 7.43 4.39 9.31
CA THR A 632 6.40 4.88 8.37
C THR A 632 6.67 4.54 6.89
N TYR A 633 7.93 4.53 6.44
CA TYR A 633 8.27 4.17 5.06
C TYR A 633 8.08 2.66 4.80
N SER A 634 8.71 1.82 5.62
CA SER A 634 8.56 0.37 5.49
C SER A 634 7.12 -0.10 5.78
N ALA A 635 6.36 0.58 6.64
CA ALA A 635 4.92 0.34 6.84
C ALA A 635 4.10 0.65 5.59
N TYR A 636 4.44 1.72 4.86
CA TYR A 636 3.83 2.02 3.57
C TYR A 636 4.14 0.95 2.50
N LEU A 637 5.34 0.36 2.52
CA LEU A 637 5.63 -0.80 1.65
C LEU A 637 4.84 -2.05 2.06
N CYS A 638 4.80 -2.36 3.37
CA CYS A 638 4.30 -3.63 3.88
C CYS A 638 2.76 -3.75 3.95
N HIS A 639 2.01 -2.65 4.09
CA HIS A 639 0.59 -2.74 4.47
C HIS A 639 -0.30 -3.53 3.50
N TYR A 640 -0.03 -3.49 2.19
CA TYR A 640 -0.79 -4.27 1.22
C TYR A 640 -0.55 -5.79 1.33
N VAL A 641 0.55 -6.25 1.94
CA VAL A 641 0.81 -7.69 2.11
C VAL A 641 -0.32 -8.35 2.88
N PHE A 642 -0.74 -7.77 4.01
CA PHE A 642 -1.81 -8.33 4.84
C PHE A 642 -3.20 -8.12 4.23
N LEU A 643 -3.44 -6.96 3.60
CA LEU A 643 -4.71 -6.67 2.92
C LEU A 643 -4.99 -7.63 1.75
N LEU A 644 -3.97 -7.93 0.94
CA LEU A 644 -4.08 -8.86 -0.19
C LEU A 644 -4.19 -10.33 0.28
N VAL A 645 -3.57 -10.68 1.42
CA VAL A 645 -3.77 -12.00 2.06
C VAL A 645 -5.22 -12.13 2.56
N GLU A 646 -5.72 -11.17 3.32
CA GLU A 646 -7.10 -11.18 3.87
C GLU A 646 -8.15 -11.28 2.74
N ALA A 647 -7.96 -10.55 1.64
CA ALA A 647 -8.83 -10.63 0.46
C ALA A 647 -8.68 -11.95 -0.33
N GLY A 648 -7.44 -12.41 -0.58
CA GLY A 648 -7.16 -13.59 -1.40
C GLY A 648 -7.49 -14.92 -0.72
N SER A 649 -7.32 -15.01 0.60
CA SER A 649 -7.55 -16.26 1.36
C SER A 649 -8.99 -16.43 1.85
N VAL A 650 -9.93 -15.54 1.48
CA VAL A 650 -11.32 -15.56 1.93
C VAL A 650 -12.01 -16.91 1.64
N ARG A 651 -12.61 -17.52 2.67
CA ARG A 651 -13.33 -18.81 2.56
C ARG A 651 -14.85 -18.65 2.62
N THR A 652 -15.34 -17.65 3.34
CA THR A 652 -16.76 -17.43 3.62
C THR A 652 -17.09 -15.94 3.52
N PRO A 653 -18.30 -15.55 3.07
CA PRO A 653 -18.68 -14.15 2.96
C PRO A 653 -18.77 -13.47 4.35
N GLY A 654 -18.15 -12.30 4.48
CA GLY A 654 -18.21 -11.50 5.70
C GLY A 654 -19.44 -10.60 5.80
N ILE A 655 -19.46 -9.72 6.80
CA ILE A 655 -20.46 -8.66 6.94
C ILE A 655 -19.74 -7.32 7.06
N ILE A 656 -20.06 -6.38 6.16
CA ILE A 656 -19.65 -4.99 6.25
C ILE A 656 -20.28 -4.42 7.51
N SER A 657 -19.46 -4.04 8.49
CA SER A 657 -19.92 -3.35 9.69
C SER A 657 -18.77 -2.58 10.32
N THR A 658 -19.07 -1.50 11.04
CA THR A 658 -18.04 -0.68 11.71
C THR A 658 -17.13 -1.52 12.62
N MET A 659 -17.69 -2.54 13.30
CA MET A 659 -16.91 -3.41 14.19
C MET A 659 -16.06 -4.43 13.44
N ALA A 660 -16.51 -4.96 12.30
CA ALA A 660 -15.68 -5.80 11.43
C ALA A 660 -14.51 -4.99 10.84
N ILE A 661 -14.79 -3.84 10.26
CA ILE A 661 -13.79 -2.95 9.65
C ILE A 661 -12.75 -2.48 10.69
N LEU A 662 -13.18 -2.13 11.91
CA LEU A 662 -12.26 -1.79 13.00
C LEU A 662 -11.40 -3.00 13.44
N ARG A 663 -11.97 -4.22 13.49
CA ARG A 663 -11.21 -5.44 13.82
C ARG A 663 -10.13 -5.73 12.78
N SER A 664 -10.47 -5.74 11.49
CA SER A 664 -9.48 -5.93 10.42
C SER A 664 -8.46 -4.80 10.38
N PHE A 665 -8.87 -3.54 10.63
CA PHE A 665 -7.94 -2.42 10.72
C PHE A 665 -6.90 -2.60 11.84
N PHE A 666 -7.31 -2.92 13.07
CA PHE A 666 -6.37 -3.12 14.16
C PHE A 666 -5.47 -4.35 13.95
N SER A 667 -6.00 -5.42 13.33
CA SER A 667 -5.21 -6.57 12.89
C SER A 667 -4.12 -6.17 11.89
N ASN A 668 -4.53 -5.55 10.77
CA ASN A 668 -3.64 -5.15 9.69
C ASN A 668 -2.63 -4.07 10.12
N LEU A 669 -3.03 -3.13 10.99
CA LEU A 669 -2.11 -2.16 11.59
C LEU A 669 -1.05 -2.85 12.47
N CYS A 670 -1.45 -3.79 13.33
CA CYS A 670 -0.52 -4.51 14.20
C CYS A 670 0.49 -5.32 13.38
N LEU A 671 0.00 -6.13 12.44
CA LEU A 671 0.84 -6.95 11.56
C LEU A 671 1.76 -6.09 10.67
N THR A 672 1.27 -4.97 10.15
CA THR A 672 2.08 -4.01 9.37
C THR A 672 3.19 -3.38 10.23
N VAL A 673 2.90 -2.99 11.48
CA VAL A 673 3.92 -2.42 12.39
C VAL A 673 4.99 -3.44 12.74
N LEU A 674 4.62 -4.72 12.96
CA LEU A 674 5.56 -5.80 13.21
C LEU A 674 6.44 -6.09 11.98
N LEU A 675 5.84 -6.29 10.80
CA LEU A 675 6.59 -6.57 9.57
C LEU A 675 7.49 -5.39 9.16
N SER A 676 7.01 -4.15 9.28
CA SER A 676 7.81 -2.96 8.97
C SER A 676 8.95 -2.73 9.95
N ALA A 677 8.84 -3.15 11.21
CA ALA A 677 9.98 -3.14 12.13
C ALA A 677 11.10 -4.08 11.66
N LEU A 678 10.75 -5.31 11.24
CA LEU A 678 11.71 -6.24 10.64
C LEU A 678 12.29 -5.67 9.34
N TRP A 679 11.46 -5.15 8.45
CA TRP A 679 11.88 -4.61 7.14
C TRP A 679 12.80 -3.40 7.26
N THR A 680 12.50 -2.47 8.16
CA THR A 680 13.35 -1.31 8.46
C THR A 680 14.72 -1.75 9.02
N LEU A 681 14.76 -2.76 9.89
CA LEU A 681 16.02 -3.25 10.48
C LEU A 681 16.88 -4.03 9.48
N CYS A 682 16.27 -4.84 8.59
CA CYS A 682 17.01 -5.64 7.62
C CYS A 682 17.45 -4.85 6.37
N PHE A 683 16.61 -3.93 5.86
CA PHE A 683 16.80 -3.37 4.51
C PHE A 683 16.76 -1.83 4.41
N GLU A 684 16.34 -1.10 5.46
CA GLU A 684 16.32 0.38 5.44
C GLU A 684 17.51 0.98 6.20
N MET A 685 17.66 0.66 7.48
CA MET A 685 18.70 1.22 8.35
C MET A 685 20.14 0.84 7.95
N PRO A 686 20.44 -0.42 7.54
CA PRO A 686 21.79 -0.76 7.11
C PRO A 686 22.23 0.04 5.90
N PHE A 687 21.37 0.14 4.88
CA PHE A 687 21.67 0.88 3.65
C PHE A 687 21.78 2.40 3.87
N MET A 688 21.03 2.97 4.83
CA MET A 688 21.25 4.35 5.27
C MET A 688 22.65 4.56 5.90
N THR A 689 23.14 3.59 6.69
CA THR A 689 24.48 3.64 7.29
C THR A 689 25.59 3.46 6.24
N LEU A 690 25.35 2.62 5.23
CA LEU A 690 26.25 2.45 4.08
C LEU A 690 26.34 3.73 3.22
N ASP A 691 25.22 4.35 2.88
CA ASP A 691 25.17 5.61 2.11
C ASP A 691 26.02 6.72 2.77
N TYR A 692 25.84 6.91 4.08
CA TYR A 692 26.66 7.84 4.86
C TYR A 692 28.17 7.53 4.74
N THR A 693 28.54 6.26 4.89
CA THR A 693 29.94 5.81 4.93
C THR A 693 30.64 5.94 3.57
N PHE A 694 30.00 5.50 2.49
CA PHE A 694 30.60 5.52 1.15
C PHE A 694 30.68 6.95 0.56
N LEU A 695 29.60 7.73 0.61
CA LEU A 695 29.54 9.04 -0.05
C LEU A 695 30.21 10.17 0.75
N SER A 696 30.44 9.99 2.05
CA SER A 696 31.37 10.85 2.83
C SER A 696 32.78 10.87 2.22
N HIS A 697 33.23 9.73 1.65
CA HIS A 697 34.59 9.62 1.13
C HIS A 697 34.89 10.54 -0.06
N ARG A 698 33.93 10.77 -0.97
CA ARG A 698 34.11 11.68 -2.12
C ARG A 698 34.35 13.12 -1.70
N GLN A 699 33.67 13.59 -0.64
CA GLN A 699 33.89 14.95 -0.13
C GLN A 699 35.24 15.07 0.59
N SER A 700 35.71 14.00 1.24
CA SER A 700 37.05 13.93 1.84
C SER A 700 38.18 13.92 0.80
N GLN A 701 38.06 13.16 -0.30
CA GLN A 701 39.08 13.15 -1.37
C GLN A 701 39.10 14.46 -2.19
N SER A 702 37.93 15.09 -2.40
CA SER A 702 37.85 16.41 -3.02
C SER A 702 38.51 17.50 -2.15
N LYS A 703 38.41 17.40 -0.81
CA LYS A 703 39.20 18.23 0.12
C LYS A 703 40.71 17.93 0.00
N SER A 704 41.14 16.66 0.01
CA SER A 704 42.58 16.33 0.03
C SER A 704 43.37 16.79 -1.21
N LEU A 705 42.73 16.87 -2.38
CA LEU A 705 43.37 17.44 -3.60
C LEU A 705 43.55 18.97 -3.56
N ASN A 706 42.88 19.67 -2.64
CA ASN A 706 42.98 21.12 -2.47
C ASN A 706 43.72 21.53 -1.17
N LEU A 707 44.21 20.57 -0.37
CA LEU A 707 44.66 20.82 1.01
C LEU A 707 46.15 21.16 1.16
N ASN A 708 46.86 21.41 0.05
CA ASN A 708 48.28 21.77 0.06
C ASN A 708 48.55 23.27 0.33
N GLN A 709 47.53 24.12 0.52
CA GLN A 709 47.74 25.58 0.61
C GLN A 709 47.14 26.29 1.84
N GLU A 710 46.26 25.66 2.64
CA GLU A 710 45.76 26.25 3.89
C GLU A 710 45.75 25.25 5.07
N LYS A 711 46.55 25.55 6.09
CA LYS A 711 46.44 24.99 7.45
C LYS A 711 45.63 25.95 8.32
N ILE A 712 45.18 25.45 9.48
CA ILE A 712 44.45 26.19 10.54
C ILE A 712 42.97 26.42 10.23
N PHE A 713 42.17 25.35 10.27
CA PHE A 713 41.02 25.27 11.19
C PHE A 713 40.53 23.81 11.35
N GLY A 714 40.00 23.45 12.52
CA GLY A 714 39.46 22.11 12.76
C GLY A 714 38.03 21.95 12.26
N SER A 715 37.78 21.15 11.23
CA SER A 715 36.44 20.89 10.70
C SER A 715 35.89 19.53 11.12
N ILE A 716 34.76 19.50 11.81
CA ILE A 716 33.95 18.29 12.06
C ILE A 716 32.65 18.43 11.25
N ASP A 717 32.51 17.63 10.18
CA ASP A 717 31.41 17.73 9.20
C ASP A 717 30.05 17.22 9.76
N SER A 718 29.32 18.06 10.50
CA SER A 718 27.96 17.79 11.01
C SER A 718 26.87 18.45 10.12
N SER A 719 26.52 17.78 9.01
CA SER A 719 25.62 18.36 7.97
C SER A 719 24.63 17.37 7.30
N LYS A 720 24.38 16.17 7.84
CA LYS A 720 23.39 15.20 7.28
C LYS A 720 22.33 14.65 8.25
N GLU A 721 22.40 14.99 9.54
CA GLU A 721 21.51 14.45 10.60
C GLU A 721 20.04 14.90 10.54
N ILE A 722 19.66 15.81 9.64
CA ILE A 722 18.25 16.25 9.51
C ILE A 722 17.33 15.12 9.03
N TYR A 723 17.88 14.05 8.44
CA TYR A 723 17.11 12.85 8.12
C TYR A 723 17.06 11.79 9.23
N ARG A 724 18.02 11.75 10.18
CA ARG A 724 17.74 11.38 11.58
C ARG A 724 18.87 11.59 12.60
N SER A 725 18.43 11.80 13.85
CA SER A 725 19.11 11.57 15.13
C SER A 725 19.31 10.06 15.41
N THR A 726 20.25 9.58 16.23
CA THR A 726 21.24 10.25 17.11
C THR A 726 22.31 9.27 17.61
N GLU A 727 23.57 9.69 17.72
CA GLU A 727 24.56 9.05 18.61
C GLU A 727 24.93 9.94 19.81
N GLU A 728 25.44 9.33 20.88
CA GLU A 728 25.85 10.03 22.10
C GLU A 728 27.28 10.62 22.05
N SER A 729 27.46 11.67 22.84
CA SER A 729 28.73 12.01 23.51
C SER A 729 28.42 12.43 24.95
N SER A 730 28.43 11.49 25.89
CA SER A 730 28.36 11.78 27.31
C SER A 730 29.77 12.12 27.81
N ALA A 731 30.02 13.40 28.09
CA ALA A 731 31.20 13.88 28.80
C ALA A 731 30.75 14.83 29.90
N THR A 732 31.18 14.57 31.14
CA THR A 732 30.64 15.24 32.33
C THR A 732 31.10 16.70 32.42
N ILE A 733 30.18 17.51 32.95
CA ILE A 733 30.32 18.92 33.31
C ILE A 733 31.70 19.25 33.92
N THR A 734 32.46 20.10 33.23
CA THR A 734 33.29 21.13 33.86
C THR A 734 32.63 22.48 33.55
N GLN A 735 31.92 23.03 34.53
CA GLN A 735 31.23 24.30 34.43
C GLN A 735 32.15 25.41 34.92
N ASP A 736 32.59 26.30 34.03
CA ASP A 736 33.19 27.56 34.46
C ASP A 736 33.10 28.68 33.40
N CYS A 737 33.17 29.93 33.89
CA CYS A 737 33.37 31.17 33.14
C CYS A 737 32.45 31.48 31.92
N GLU A 738 31.19 31.88 32.17
CA GLU A 738 30.54 32.88 31.30
C GLU A 738 30.86 34.28 31.85
N GLY A 739 31.53 35.13 31.06
CA GLY A 739 32.12 36.38 31.55
C GLY A 739 31.23 37.60 31.40
N ILE A 740 30.99 38.33 32.49
CA ILE A 740 30.44 39.70 32.47
C ILE A 740 31.36 40.63 33.26
N PHE A 741 31.98 41.59 32.58
CA PHE A 741 32.72 42.69 33.19
C PHE A 741 31.94 44.01 33.01
N ASN A 742 32.10 44.94 33.96
CA ASN A 742 31.60 46.32 33.95
C ASN A 742 30.07 46.54 33.98
N GLN A 743 29.51 46.60 35.20
CA GLN A 743 28.80 47.82 35.59
C GLN A 743 29.00 48.15 37.07
N LYS A 744 29.08 49.46 37.40
CA LYS A 744 29.30 49.97 38.75
C LYS A 744 27.97 50.16 39.50
N SER A 745 27.85 49.69 40.74
CA SER A 745 27.16 50.46 41.81
C SER A 745 27.34 49.87 43.22
N ASN A 746 28.02 50.63 44.08
CA ASN A 746 27.82 50.84 45.52
C ASN A 746 26.89 49.94 46.39
N LYS A 747 27.45 49.62 47.57
CA LYS A 747 26.89 49.67 48.94
C LYS A 747 26.07 48.51 49.55
N ASN A 748 26.71 47.92 50.58
CA ASN A 748 26.22 47.71 51.95
C ASN A 748 25.18 46.62 52.29
N SER A 749 25.60 45.72 53.20
CA SER A 749 24.83 45.23 54.37
C SER A 749 23.65 44.27 54.11
N MET A 750 23.17 43.43 55.05
CA MET A 750 23.64 43.01 56.38
C MET A 750 22.89 41.73 56.79
N TYR A 751 23.56 40.75 57.43
CA TYR A 751 22.94 39.65 58.22
C TYR A 751 21.96 38.70 57.44
N ASP A 752 21.56 37.51 57.93
CA ASP A 752 21.95 36.80 59.15
C ASP A 752 21.95 35.24 59.01
N GLN A 753 22.54 34.58 60.03
CA GLN A 753 22.13 33.38 60.80
C GLN A 753 21.01 32.40 60.30
N ASP A 754 21.01 31.10 60.66
CA ASP A 754 21.95 30.20 61.38
C ASP A 754 21.53 28.69 61.24
N LEU A 755 22.19 27.80 62.01
CA LEU A 755 21.85 26.40 62.37
C LEU A 755 22.20 25.32 61.30
N LYS A 756 23.03 24.29 61.56
CA LYS A 756 23.01 23.17 62.55
C LYS A 756 21.89 22.13 62.26
N SER A 757 22.08 20.81 62.34
CA SER A 757 23.25 19.89 62.51
C SER A 757 22.73 18.44 62.20
N ASP A 758 23.35 17.24 62.35
CA ASP A 758 24.54 16.62 63.00
C ASP A 758 24.92 15.35 62.14
N ASP A 759 26.18 14.92 61.92
CA ASP A 759 27.13 14.11 62.75
C ASP A 759 26.93 12.55 62.72
N LYS A 760 27.97 11.80 62.27
CA LYS A 760 28.21 10.32 62.34
C LYS A 760 27.27 9.36 61.57
N ASP A 761 27.63 8.15 61.11
CA ASP A 761 28.90 7.41 60.78
C ASP A 761 28.51 6.37 59.65
N ASP A 762 29.10 5.21 59.29
CA ASP A 762 30.12 4.28 59.82
C ASP A 762 30.60 3.26 58.71
N LYS A 763 31.72 2.54 58.96
CA LYS A 763 32.21 1.24 58.40
C LYS A 763 32.24 0.87 56.89
N CYS A 764 33.47 0.60 56.44
CA CYS A 764 33.84 -0.33 55.36
C CYS A 764 34.17 -1.76 55.90
N PRO A 765 34.44 -2.73 55.00
CA PRO A 765 35.72 -3.49 55.02
C PRO A 765 36.50 -3.33 53.69
N PHE A 766 37.84 -3.19 53.63
CA PHE A 766 38.91 -4.21 53.81
C PHE A 766 38.87 -5.37 52.78
N ILE A 767 39.98 -5.84 52.16
CA ILE A 767 41.39 -5.38 52.01
C ILE A 767 42.02 -6.20 50.82
N PHE A 768 43.06 -5.78 50.08
CA PHE A 768 44.50 -6.10 50.28
C PHE A 768 45.39 -5.37 49.24
N VAL A 769 46.69 -5.23 49.53
CA VAL A 769 47.75 -4.65 48.67
C VAL A 769 48.89 -5.66 48.44
N ILE A 770 49.49 -5.68 47.25
CA ILE A 770 50.86 -6.17 47.01
C ILE A 770 51.59 -5.19 46.06
N LYS A 771 52.91 -5.04 46.22
CA LYS A 771 53.80 -4.10 45.52
C LYS A 771 55.15 -4.78 45.19
N ALA A 772 55.63 -4.61 43.95
CA ALA A 772 57.03 -4.72 43.50
C ALA A 772 57.10 -4.04 42.10
N GLU A 773 57.97 -3.11 41.70
CA GLU A 773 59.31 -2.63 42.13
C GLU A 773 60.50 -3.26 41.35
N ASP A 774 61.49 -2.41 41.05
CA ASP A 774 62.77 -2.60 40.33
C ASP A 774 62.79 -2.93 38.80
N ASN A 775 63.84 -2.57 38.03
CA ASN A 775 64.63 -1.32 38.01
C ASN A 775 65.43 -1.17 36.68
N ASP A 776 65.97 0.04 36.41
CA ASP A 776 67.14 0.44 35.59
C ASP A 776 67.57 -0.33 34.31
N SER A 777 67.78 0.43 33.21
CA SER A 777 69.14 0.75 32.71
C SER A 777 69.14 1.64 31.44
N TRP A 778 70.33 2.07 31.00
CA TRP A 778 70.57 3.22 30.10
C TRP A 778 71.12 2.86 28.71
N ALA A 779 71.15 3.88 27.82
CA ALA A 779 72.12 4.04 26.71
C ALA A 779 72.00 3.08 25.50
N GLN A 780 72.57 3.37 24.31
CA GLN A 780 72.80 4.64 23.56
C GLN A 780 73.22 4.27 22.11
N LEU A 781 73.18 5.24 21.17
CA LEU A 781 73.86 5.18 19.84
C LEU A 781 73.39 4.06 18.86
N ARG A 782 73.77 4.04 17.57
CA ARG A 782 73.85 5.08 16.50
C ARG A 782 74.11 4.37 15.15
N ASN A 783 73.64 4.93 14.02
CA ASN A 783 74.28 4.85 12.69
C ASN A 783 74.34 3.44 11.99
N VAL A 784 74.62 3.24 10.68
CA VAL A 784 74.72 4.07 9.45
C VAL A 784 74.52 3.19 8.19
N HIS A 785 74.59 3.77 6.97
CA HIS A 785 74.45 3.18 5.62
C HIS A 785 72.99 3.10 5.11
N GLN A 786 72.54 3.81 4.08
CA GLN A 786 73.15 4.77 3.12
C GLN A 786 74.12 4.22 2.05
N ASN A 787 73.56 3.98 0.84
CA ASN A 787 74.07 4.22 -0.54
C ASN A 787 73.31 3.28 -1.52
N ASN A 788 73.19 3.47 -2.83
CA ASN A 788 73.10 4.61 -3.77
C ASN A 788 73.41 4.05 -5.18
N GLY A 789 72.55 4.30 -6.19
CA GLY A 789 73.01 4.56 -7.58
C GLY A 789 72.75 3.54 -8.72
N PHE A 790 72.54 4.13 -9.90
CA PHE A 790 72.80 3.66 -11.29
C PHE A 790 71.81 2.72 -12.04
N ASP A 791 70.86 3.36 -12.74
CA ASP A 791 70.78 3.60 -14.22
C ASP A 791 70.57 2.48 -15.28
N GLU A 792 69.72 2.85 -16.28
CA GLU A 792 69.63 2.43 -17.72
C GLU A 792 69.38 0.93 -18.10
N ASP A 793 68.57 0.53 -19.09
CA ASP A 793 67.44 1.13 -19.88
C ASP A 793 66.57 -0.08 -20.42
N SER A 794 65.90 -0.24 -21.59
CA SER A 794 65.67 0.52 -22.84
C SER A 794 64.40 0.09 -23.64
N ASP A 795 64.13 0.82 -24.74
CA ASP A 795 63.44 0.47 -26.00
C ASP A 795 61.93 0.14 -26.10
N GLN A 796 61.28 0.98 -26.92
CA GLN A 796 60.04 0.77 -27.68
C GLN A 796 60.44 0.68 -29.19
N PRO A 797 59.61 0.24 -30.19
CA PRO A 797 58.59 1.17 -30.73
C PRO A 797 57.41 0.62 -31.60
N SER A 798 56.32 1.40 -31.62
CA SER A 798 55.47 1.78 -32.79
C SER A 798 54.94 0.77 -33.84
N LYS A 799 53.65 0.94 -34.21
CA LYS A 799 53.25 1.33 -35.59
C LYS A 799 51.78 1.80 -35.66
N SER A 800 51.48 2.61 -36.68
CA SER A 800 50.16 3.19 -36.96
C SER A 800 49.83 3.09 -38.47
N ARG A 801 48.55 3.04 -38.84
CA ARG A 801 48.04 3.42 -40.18
C ARG A 801 46.51 3.57 -40.23
N THR A 802 46.01 4.06 -41.36
CA THR A 802 44.66 4.62 -41.55
C THR A 802 44.09 4.26 -42.94
N LYS A 803 42.78 4.47 -43.13
CA LYS A 803 41.99 4.58 -44.40
C LYS A 803 41.39 3.32 -45.08
N GLU A 804 40.05 3.37 -45.17
CA GLU A 804 39.18 3.22 -46.38
C GLU A 804 38.83 1.86 -47.03
N ARG A 805 37.50 1.58 -47.03
CA ARG A 805 36.62 1.08 -48.15
C ARG A 805 36.92 -0.33 -48.71
N MET A 806 36.03 -1.07 -49.39
CA MET A 806 34.57 -1.12 -49.69
C MET A 806 34.32 -2.61 -50.12
N ASP A 807 33.14 -3.24 -50.13
CA ASP A 807 31.72 -2.93 -49.86
C ASP A 807 31.02 -4.27 -49.47
N CYS A 808 29.71 -4.44 -49.20
CA CYS A 808 28.50 -3.62 -49.29
C CYS A 808 27.60 -3.98 -48.05
N CYS A 809 26.26 -3.87 -47.94
CA CYS A 809 25.14 -3.62 -48.86
C CYS A 809 24.19 -2.52 -48.32
N TYR A 810 23.23 -2.12 -49.15
CA TYR A 810 22.02 -1.36 -48.79
C TYR A 810 20.87 -2.33 -48.39
N GLU A 811 19.69 -1.92 -47.88
CA GLU A 811 18.91 -0.73 -48.26
C GLU A 811 17.98 -0.21 -47.14
N SER A 812 17.52 1.02 -47.29
CA SER A 812 16.59 1.71 -46.37
C SER A 812 15.43 2.33 -47.14
N ILE A 813 14.19 2.19 -46.65
CA ILE A 813 13.04 2.93 -47.17
C ILE A 813 12.33 3.65 -46.02
N VAL A 814 12.05 4.94 -46.24
CA VAL A 814 11.16 5.78 -45.45
C VAL A 814 10.17 6.42 -46.44
N ASN A 815 8.87 6.33 -46.14
CA ASN A 815 7.85 7.34 -46.42
C ASN A 815 6.52 6.89 -45.78
N GLU A 816 5.82 7.77 -45.04
CA GLU A 816 4.78 8.69 -45.52
C GLU A 816 3.57 7.99 -46.18
N GLU A 817 2.48 7.81 -45.42
CA GLU A 817 1.17 8.27 -45.90
C GLU A 817 0.11 8.43 -44.78
N PHE A 818 -0.86 9.31 -45.06
CA PHE A 818 -2.15 9.60 -44.39
C PHE A 818 -2.30 10.74 -43.36
N ILE A 819 -2.38 11.97 -43.89
CA ILE A 819 -3.27 13.04 -43.39
C ILE A 819 -4.03 13.66 -44.58
N ARG A 820 -5.35 13.85 -44.43
CA ARG A 820 -6.32 14.53 -45.32
C ARG A 820 -6.58 13.96 -46.73
N LYS A 821 -7.82 13.49 -46.92
CA LYS A 821 -8.84 14.30 -47.62
C LYS A 821 -9.91 14.70 -46.58
N GLU A 822 -10.32 15.97 -46.44
CA GLU A 822 -11.07 16.83 -47.37
C GLU A 822 -12.58 16.48 -47.36
N GLY A 823 -13.47 17.45 -47.62
CA GLY A 823 -14.91 17.20 -47.50
C GLY A 823 -15.83 18.37 -47.87
N SER A 824 -17.11 18.19 -47.53
CA SER A 824 -18.29 19.02 -47.85
C SER A 824 -18.92 18.83 -49.25
N ARG A 825 -20.26 18.80 -49.25
CA ARG A 825 -21.21 18.98 -50.38
C ARG A 825 -21.28 17.89 -51.45
N GLU A 826 -22.40 17.67 -52.16
CA GLU A 826 -23.87 17.83 -51.96
C GLU A 826 -24.52 17.24 -53.24
N SER A 827 -25.62 16.47 -53.15
CA SER A 827 -26.72 16.33 -54.15
C SER A 827 -27.36 14.92 -54.27
N ASP A 828 -28.68 14.91 -54.05
CA ASP A 828 -29.77 14.27 -54.81
C ASP A 828 -29.88 12.76 -55.14
N GLN A 829 -30.87 12.15 -54.46
CA GLN A 829 -32.06 11.47 -55.02
C GLN A 829 -32.04 10.04 -55.61
N ALA A 830 -33.15 9.34 -55.28
CA ALA A 830 -33.77 8.21 -55.99
C ALA A 830 -33.03 6.84 -55.93
N THR A 831 -33.68 5.67 -55.89
CA THR A 831 -35.12 5.31 -55.84
C THR A 831 -35.29 3.91 -55.22
N SER A 832 -36.46 3.59 -54.64
CA SER A 832 -37.09 2.25 -54.46
C SER A 832 -36.25 1.02 -54.02
N SER A 833 -36.74 0.13 -53.14
CA SER A 833 -38.13 -0.21 -52.83
C SER A 833 -38.30 -0.65 -51.38
#